data_AF-X5Y539-F1
#
_entry.id   AF-X5Y539-F1
#
_cell.length_a   1.000
_cell.length_b   1.000
_cell.length_c   1.000
_cell.angle_alpha   90.00
_cell.angle_beta   90.00
_cell.angle_gamma   90.00
#
_symmetry.space_group_name_H-M   'P 1'
#
loop_
_entity.id
_entity.type
_entity.pdbx_description
1 polymer ?
#
loop_
_entity_poly.entity_id
_entity_poly.type
_entity_poly.pdbx_seq_one_letter_code
_entity_poly.pdbx_strand_id
1 'polypeptide(L)'
;MADGLFGTGVAAPSIRPVAIAPTGLPGSTYVRPQQKQVGGNLQALADSLGGLNNALQQFGAVSARADKDPDSEANRAFADSIQGKSLDEVIKTMPEARNRIQKDGVLSLVGSKAAYEFRQHITEQYNNGGFDQAHGDFNSWVEGERQKYAKGLQDPAMQAAFFRGTNDWTQQFGEQDLKRKMENTMAERDTAVVDEFRMIADDGIAANKDPNEIADAIIKQSGENRTFRGLDGKSQNDTLFRLAEEYALKGRPELVKALLNNKRGGIGPLMEVSGYTDKALGLIQRAETEQQQAANATSFKTRSQLDEDAMYGRLTEEGIKKAQQTPGNEWLTDPMAAQYLESSKRAKAQLLAGQAREEEKRRTAFQSTGQRTQAVANAYAKLETLGGAQELQDVEYMGPDGNMKTLTAKDQQDEVVKRKLSQFQELEDNLKANNVDPKQAHAEVLKKRIAWFDGNGIVDEELSKKFNSLQVQSSISRTLEKGEVSKFLGGIAEDYRQLEDINPAYADRMVSDSKSAEFLQNYSVARNDLMGPEDALIYAAQQANRTPTQRALGKLSPDDLADDTKKVLNSLDYDAGPSRDNEAWVQDQLNNYTARGLDRDTARKKVMDKLQNHSFELNGKIVIDEDGLPKDAPELFQRALKDAFTVFGKAEGIPDESDLYIDKYASGQWIVMSKTKGGPLNYGSRIGLNDLAKKRSEMQRELTAQHEATRVADVNARKAARDKLWSAMEDRRRTVEAWEKKDARRGNFVSRYVAKRLRQNYEKELSDYNQPFKPLPPKKPIKGPRGIGRSTQD
;
A
#
# COMPACT_ATOMS: atom_id res chain seq x y z
N MET A 1 36.73 22.04 21.11
CA MET A 1 35.50 22.50 21.77
C MET A 1 34.34 22.03 20.91
N ALA A 2 33.47 21.11 21.28
CA ALA A 2 33.20 20.45 22.56
C ALA A 2 32.64 19.03 22.29
N ASP A 3 32.67 18.21 23.34
CA ASP A 3 32.31 16.79 23.47
C ASP A 3 30.83 16.49 23.09
N GLY A 4 30.41 15.30 22.68
CA GLY A 4 30.88 13.98 23.12
C GLY A 4 30.09 13.49 24.34
N LEU A 5 28.75 13.49 24.28
CA LEU A 5 27.87 12.87 25.28
C LEU A 5 27.15 11.66 24.68
N PHE A 6 27.22 10.54 25.42
CA PHE A 6 26.69 9.21 25.16
C PHE A 6 27.61 8.27 24.37
N GLY A 7 28.59 7.73 25.10
CA GLY A 7 29.36 6.58 24.69
C GLY A 7 28.56 5.28 24.71
N THR A 8 28.82 4.43 23.71
CA THR A 8 29.03 2.98 23.84
C THR A 8 29.81 2.53 22.60
N GLY A 9 31.13 2.58 22.68
CA GLY A 9 32.04 1.99 21.71
C GLY A 9 32.18 0.49 21.92
N VAL A 10 31.14 -0.29 21.57
CA VAL A 10 31.22 -1.75 21.49
C VAL A 10 30.70 -2.20 20.14
N ALA A 11 31.57 -2.78 19.33
CA ALA A 11 31.21 -3.44 18.08
C ALA A 11 30.21 -4.57 18.36
N ALA A 12 29.07 -4.55 17.67
CA ALA A 12 28.11 -5.65 17.71
C ALA A 12 28.79 -6.95 17.22
N PRO A 13 28.70 -8.07 17.95
CA PRO A 13 29.22 -9.35 17.48
C PRO A 13 28.39 -9.82 16.27
N SER A 14 29.08 -10.26 15.22
CA SER A 14 28.47 -10.85 14.04
C SER A 14 27.68 -12.10 14.42
N ILE A 15 26.40 -12.12 14.04
CA ILE A 15 25.51 -13.27 14.18
C ILE A 15 26.08 -14.40 13.31
N ARG A 16 26.64 -15.44 13.95
CA ARG A 16 26.94 -16.70 13.25
C ARG A 16 25.63 -17.47 13.07
N PRO A 17 25.30 -17.95 11.86
CA PRO A 17 24.14 -18.82 11.68
C PRO A 17 24.36 -20.12 12.47
N VAL A 18 23.42 -20.42 13.37
CA VAL A 18 23.35 -21.70 14.07
C VAL A 18 22.96 -22.77 13.05
N ALA A 19 23.80 -23.80 12.89
CA ALA A 19 23.43 -24.96 12.10
C ALA A 19 22.23 -25.67 12.76
N ILE A 20 21.13 -25.80 12.03
CA ILE A 20 19.98 -26.59 12.45
C ILE A 20 20.40 -28.05 12.43
N ALA A 21 20.70 -28.62 13.59
CA ALA A 21 20.80 -30.05 13.77
C ALA A 21 19.40 -30.60 14.07
N PRO A 22 18.88 -31.59 13.33
CA PRO A 22 17.63 -32.25 13.70
C PRO A 22 17.86 -33.06 14.98
N THR A 23 17.32 -32.58 16.09
CA THR A 23 17.12 -33.38 17.31
C THR A 23 15.96 -34.33 17.06
N GLY A 24 16.27 -35.59 16.76
CA GLY A 24 15.28 -36.66 16.68
C GLY A 24 14.60 -36.87 18.04
N LEU A 25 13.28 -36.73 18.07
CA LEU A 25 12.44 -37.25 19.16
C LEU A 25 12.50 -38.79 19.15
N PRO A 26 12.52 -39.46 20.32
CA PRO A 26 12.44 -40.91 20.37
C PRO A 26 11.01 -41.34 19.97
N GLY A 27 10.84 -41.84 18.75
CA GLY A 27 9.54 -42.35 18.29
C GLY A 27 9.28 -42.52 16.79
N SER A 28 10.21 -42.24 15.88
CA SER A 28 9.98 -42.45 14.43
C SER A 28 10.99 -43.42 13.79
N THR A 29 10.82 -44.71 14.01
CA THR A 29 11.54 -45.76 13.28
C THR A 29 10.78 -46.15 12.02
N TYR A 30 11.08 -45.51 10.88
CA TYR A 30 11.06 -46.15 9.54
C TYR A 30 11.79 -45.23 8.53
N VAL A 31 13.12 -45.30 8.50
CA VAL A 31 13.92 -44.91 7.33
C VAL A 31 14.90 -46.04 7.08
N ARG A 32 14.86 -46.61 5.87
CA ARG A 32 15.77 -47.69 5.45
C ARG A 32 17.22 -47.23 5.60
N PRO A 33 18.14 -48.03 6.17
CA PRO A 33 19.54 -47.65 6.22
C PRO A 33 20.10 -47.56 4.80
N GLN A 34 20.77 -46.44 4.47
CA GLN A 34 21.58 -46.39 3.27
C GLN A 34 22.70 -47.42 3.38
N GLN A 35 22.81 -48.27 2.37
CA GLN A 35 23.84 -49.29 2.23
C GLN A 35 25.20 -48.58 2.06
N LYS A 36 25.97 -48.46 3.14
CA LYS A 36 27.37 -48.04 3.09
C LYS A 36 28.13 -49.15 2.35
N GLN A 37 28.82 -48.84 1.25
CA GLN A 37 29.73 -49.79 0.59
C GLN A 37 30.77 -50.26 1.60
N VAL A 38 30.74 -51.54 1.96
CA VAL A 38 31.71 -52.17 2.86
C VAL A 38 32.71 -52.96 2.01
N GLY A 39 33.52 -52.24 1.25
CA GLY A 39 34.61 -52.81 0.44
C GLY A 39 35.89 -52.05 0.72
N GLY A 40 36.61 -52.44 1.77
CA GLY A 40 37.91 -51.84 2.12
C GLY A 40 38.18 -51.79 3.62
N ASN A 41 37.14 -51.74 4.46
CA ASN A 41 37.34 -51.55 5.90
C ASN A 41 37.88 -52.79 6.63
N LEU A 42 37.64 -54.00 6.15
CA LEU A 42 38.13 -55.22 6.82
C LEU A 42 39.61 -55.51 6.53
N GLN A 43 40.06 -55.21 5.31
CA GLN A 43 41.46 -55.36 4.89
C GLN A 43 42.32 -54.23 5.46
N ALA A 44 41.81 -52.99 5.46
CA ALA A 44 42.44 -51.87 6.15
C ALA A 44 42.47 -52.07 7.69
N LEU A 45 41.45 -52.73 8.27
CA LEU A 45 41.46 -53.09 9.68
C LEU A 45 42.46 -54.23 9.98
N ALA A 46 42.56 -55.24 9.11
CA ALA A 46 43.54 -56.33 9.25
C ALA A 46 44.99 -55.84 9.05
N ASP A 47 45.23 -54.90 8.13
CA ASP A 47 46.55 -54.27 7.93
C ASP A 47 46.90 -53.30 9.08
N SER A 48 45.91 -52.56 9.62
CA SER A 48 46.14 -51.66 10.76
C SER A 48 46.31 -52.40 12.10
N LEU A 49 45.80 -53.63 12.22
CA LEU A 49 45.95 -54.47 13.42
C LEU A 49 46.99 -55.59 13.24
N GLY A 50 47.58 -55.74 12.04
CA GLY A 50 48.56 -56.76 11.69
C GLY A 50 49.91 -56.64 12.40
N GLY A 51 50.14 -55.52 13.10
CA GLY A 51 51.28 -55.32 14.00
C GLY A 51 51.11 -55.94 15.39
N LEU A 52 49.93 -56.44 15.76
CA LEU A 52 49.63 -56.90 17.14
C LEU A 52 49.19 -58.37 17.25
N ASN A 53 49.02 -59.13 16.16
CA ASN A 53 48.68 -60.56 16.26
C ASN A 53 49.04 -61.41 15.00
N ASN A 54 49.80 -62.50 15.19
CA ASN A 54 50.18 -63.45 14.15
C ASN A 54 48.99 -64.25 13.56
N ALA A 55 47.91 -64.43 14.31
CA ALA A 55 46.71 -65.13 13.84
C ALA A 55 45.97 -64.37 12.72
N LEU A 56 46.06 -63.04 12.72
CA LEU A 56 45.45 -62.18 11.69
C LEU A 56 46.26 -62.15 10.39
N GLN A 57 47.59 -62.28 10.47
CA GLN A 57 48.44 -62.44 9.28
C GLN A 57 48.18 -63.78 8.57
N GLN A 58 47.93 -64.86 9.31
CA GLN A 58 47.57 -66.16 8.72
C GLN A 58 46.20 -66.14 8.05
N PHE A 59 45.21 -65.45 8.64
CA PHE A 59 43.90 -65.28 8.00
C PHE A 59 43.99 -64.49 6.68
N GLY A 60 44.76 -63.40 6.67
CA GLY A 60 45.05 -62.64 5.44
C GLY A 60 45.77 -63.47 4.37
N ALA A 61 46.72 -64.30 4.77
CA ALA A 61 47.48 -65.17 3.85
C ALA A 61 46.65 -66.36 3.31
N VAL A 62 45.70 -66.89 4.08
CA VAL A 62 44.79 -67.97 3.65
C VAL A 62 43.70 -67.42 2.73
N SER A 63 43.13 -66.24 3.04
CA SER A 63 42.19 -65.55 2.14
C SER A 63 42.84 -65.20 0.80
N ALA A 64 44.08 -64.67 0.84
CA ALA A 64 44.83 -64.34 -0.37
C ALA A 64 45.30 -65.57 -1.19
N ARG A 65 45.31 -66.78 -0.59
CA ARG A 65 45.54 -68.05 -1.31
C ARG A 65 44.27 -68.62 -1.91
N ALA A 66 43.13 -68.51 -1.21
CA ALA A 66 41.82 -68.91 -1.72
C ALA A 66 41.35 -68.04 -2.90
N ASP A 67 41.81 -66.78 -2.95
CA ASP A 67 41.56 -65.85 -4.05
C ASP A 67 42.55 -66.02 -5.24
N LYS A 68 43.56 -66.89 -5.11
CA LYS A 68 44.57 -67.14 -6.16
C LYS A 68 44.52 -68.55 -6.75
N ASP A 69 43.53 -69.36 -6.38
CA ASP A 69 43.34 -70.71 -6.91
C ASP A 69 42.47 -70.63 -8.20
N PRO A 70 43.02 -70.93 -9.39
CA PRO A 70 42.32 -70.71 -10.66
C PRO A 70 41.00 -71.50 -10.79
N ASP A 71 40.84 -72.62 -10.08
CA ASP A 71 39.57 -73.37 -10.04
C ASP A 71 38.51 -72.71 -9.12
N SER A 72 38.94 -71.91 -8.14
CA SER A 72 38.07 -71.11 -7.27
C SER A 72 37.55 -69.86 -7.98
N GLU A 73 38.39 -69.23 -8.81
CA GLU A 73 37.96 -68.14 -9.71
C GLU A 73 36.98 -68.64 -10.77
N ALA A 74 37.21 -69.80 -11.39
CA ALA A 74 36.29 -70.37 -12.37
C ALA A 74 34.92 -70.72 -11.75
N ASN A 75 34.91 -71.26 -10.53
CA ASN A 75 33.66 -71.59 -9.82
C ASN A 75 32.94 -70.34 -9.28
N ARG A 76 33.66 -69.30 -8.85
CA ARG A 76 33.07 -67.98 -8.52
C ARG A 76 32.53 -67.28 -9.76
N ALA A 77 33.31 -67.21 -10.83
CA ALA A 77 32.88 -66.63 -12.10
C ALA A 77 31.65 -67.38 -12.65
N PHE A 78 31.57 -68.70 -12.48
CA PHE A 78 30.39 -69.49 -12.82
C PHE A 78 29.20 -69.13 -11.92
N ALA A 79 29.36 -69.10 -10.59
CA ALA A 79 28.30 -68.73 -9.65
C ALA A 79 27.78 -67.29 -9.88
N ASP A 80 28.68 -66.35 -10.13
CA ASP A 80 28.38 -64.95 -10.44
C ASP A 80 27.70 -64.82 -11.82
N SER A 81 28.06 -65.64 -12.80
CA SER A 81 27.44 -65.64 -14.14
C SER A 81 25.99 -66.17 -14.16
N ILE A 82 25.61 -66.93 -13.12
CA ILE A 82 24.24 -67.42 -12.88
C ILE A 82 23.43 -66.39 -12.10
N GLN A 83 24.10 -65.53 -11.32
CA GLN A 83 23.48 -64.54 -10.46
C GLN A 83 22.74 -63.49 -11.32
N GLY A 84 21.41 -63.56 -11.33
CA GLY A 84 20.54 -62.61 -12.03
C GLY A 84 19.95 -63.09 -13.37
N LYS A 85 20.28 -64.29 -13.85
CA LYS A 85 19.63 -64.90 -15.03
C LYS A 85 18.43 -65.77 -14.65
N SER A 86 17.44 -65.85 -15.53
CA SER A 86 16.30 -66.75 -15.35
C SER A 86 16.68 -68.23 -15.59
N LEU A 87 15.92 -69.17 -15.02
CA LEU A 87 16.21 -70.62 -15.09
C LEU A 87 16.33 -71.13 -16.54
N ASP A 88 15.44 -70.67 -17.41
CA ASP A 88 15.45 -71.02 -18.84
C ASP A 88 16.64 -70.41 -19.58
N GLU A 89 17.13 -69.23 -19.17
CA GLU A 89 18.33 -68.62 -19.72
C GLU A 89 19.60 -69.36 -19.33
N VAL A 90 19.71 -69.83 -18.08
CA VAL A 90 20.90 -70.55 -17.59
C VAL A 90 21.02 -71.91 -18.30
N ILE A 91 19.90 -72.61 -18.51
CA ILE A 91 19.87 -73.91 -19.22
C ILE A 91 20.14 -73.73 -20.73
N LYS A 92 19.67 -72.64 -21.36
CA LYS A 92 19.88 -72.38 -22.79
C LYS A 92 21.25 -71.80 -23.14
N THR A 93 21.86 -70.98 -22.28
CA THR A 93 23.07 -70.22 -22.62
C THR A 93 24.39 -70.91 -22.28
N MET A 94 24.35 -72.05 -21.57
CA MET A 94 25.56 -72.72 -21.09
C MET A 94 25.50 -74.24 -21.37
N PRO A 95 25.75 -74.70 -22.61
CA PRO A 95 25.76 -76.13 -22.93
C PRO A 95 27.00 -76.88 -22.37
N GLU A 96 27.90 -76.20 -21.66
CA GLU A 96 29.11 -76.76 -21.07
C GLU A 96 29.03 -77.04 -19.57
N ALA A 97 27.86 -77.43 -19.04
CA ALA A 97 27.81 -78.19 -17.78
C ALA A 97 28.37 -79.62 -18.02
N ARG A 98 29.65 -79.73 -18.36
CA ARG A 98 30.28 -80.99 -18.79
C ARG A 98 30.69 -81.90 -17.62
N ASN A 99 30.55 -81.47 -16.36
CA ASN A 99 30.84 -82.33 -15.19
C ASN A 99 29.66 -82.38 -14.20
N ARG A 100 29.38 -83.57 -13.65
CA ARG A 100 28.23 -83.87 -12.77
C ARG A 100 28.17 -82.94 -11.56
N ILE A 101 29.32 -82.56 -11.01
CA ILE A 101 29.44 -81.67 -9.85
C ILE A 101 28.92 -80.25 -10.16
N GLN A 102 29.18 -79.72 -11.36
CA GLN A 102 28.68 -78.40 -11.76
C GLN A 102 27.18 -78.44 -12.00
N LYS A 103 26.67 -79.51 -12.61
CA LYS A 103 25.21 -79.72 -12.77
C LYS A 103 24.52 -79.82 -11.40
N ASP A 104 25.01 -80.67 -10.51
CA ASP A 104 24.48 -80.82 -9.15
C ASP A 104 24.59 -79.51 -8.35
N GLY A 105 25.64 -78.73 -8.57
CA GLY A 105 25.82 -77.38 -8.02
C GLY A 105 24.76 -76.39 -8.50
N VAL A 106 24.48 -76.34 -9.80
CA VAL A 106 23.41 -75.49 -10.36
C VAL A 106 22.04 -75.93 -9.84
N LEU A 107 21.75 -77.23 -9.84
CA LEU A 107 20.48 -77.77 -9.34
C LEU A 107 20.29 -77.47 -7.84
N SER A 108 21.35 -77.61 -7.04
CA SER A 108 21.34 -77.26 -5.61
C SER A 108 21.15 -75.77 -5.38
N LEU A 109 21.78 -74.91 -6.20
CA LEU A 109 21.61 -73.46 -6.13
C LEU A 109 20.18 -73.05 -6.46
N VAL A 110 19.57 -73.66 -7.49
CA VAL A 110 18.16 -73.42 -7.86
C VAL A 110 17.23 -73.85 -6.72
N GLY A 111 17.43 -75.03 -6.14
CA GLY A 111 16.66 -75.46 -4.96
C GLY A 111 16.82 -74.55 -3.75
N SER A 112 18.03 -74.03 -3.52
CA SER A 112 18.33 -73.09 -2.44
C SER A 112 17.68 -71.72 -2.66
N LYS A 113 17.65 -71.23 -3.90
CA LYS A 113 16.95 -69.99 -4.26
C LYS A 113 15.45 -70.13 -4.07
N ALA A 114 14.87 -71.23 -4.52
CA ALA A 114 13.45 -71.54 -4.29
C ALA A 114 13.12 -71.60 -2.78
N ALA A 115 14.03 -72.12 -1.95
CA ALA A 115 13.85 -72.13 -0.50
C ALA A 115 13.82 -70.71 0.07
N TYR A 116 14.68 -69.82 -0.43
CA TYR A 116 14.68 -68.41 -0.01
C TYR A 116 13.38 -67.69 -0.40
N GLU A 117 12.93 -67.84 -1.65
CA GLU A 117 11.68 -67.26 -2.14
C GLU A 117 10.47 -67.78 -1.37
N PHE A 118 10.45 -69.08 -1.05
CA PHE A 118 9.42 -69.67 -0.20
C PHE A 118 9.38 -69.05 1.20
N ARG A 119 10.54 -68.93 1.87
CA ARG A 119 10.61 -68.32 3.21
C ARG A 119 10.10 -66.89 3.20
N GLN A 120 10.44 -66.10 2.16
CA GLN A 120 9.92 -64.75 1.99
C GLN A 120 8.41 -64.76 1.80
N HIS A 121 7.90 -65.59 0.88
CA HIS A 121 6.47 -65.70 0.60
C HIS A 121 5.68 -66.05 1.86
N ILE A 122 6.10 -67.07 2.62
CA ILE A 122 5.41 -67.47 3.85
C ILE A 122 5.49 -66.38 4.92
N THR A 123 6.64 -65.73 5.07
CA THR A 123 6.78 -64.61 6.03
C THR A 123 5.86 -63.45 5.66
N GLU A 124 5.75 -63.11 4.37
CA GLU A 124 4.84 -62.08 3.88
C GLU A 124 3.38 -62.46 4.06
N GLN A 125 2.98 -63.67 3.68
CA GLN A 125 1.61 -64.16 3.88
C GLN A 125 1.24 -64.20 5.35
N TYR A 126 2.17 -64.63 6.21
CA TYR A 126 1.95 -64.62 7.64
C TYR A 126 1.71 -63.20 8.17
N ASN A 127 2.55 -62.22 7.80
CA ASN A 127 2.44 -60.85 8.29
C ASN A 127 1.29 -60.03 7.67
N ASN A 128 0.90 -60.32 6.42
CA ASN A 128 -0.05 -59.51 5.66
C ASN A 128 -1.48 -60.09 5.64
N GLY A 129 -1.80 -61.00 6.58
CA GLY A 129 -3.16 -61.53 6.75
C GLY A 129 -3.52 -62.76 5.91
N GLY A 130 -2.54 -63.40 5.26
CA GLY A 130 -2.71 -64.68 4.55
C GLY A 130 -2.78 -65.91 5.46
N PHE A 131 -2.48 -65.76 6.75
CA PHE A 131 -2.59 -66.80 7.78
C PHE A 131 -3.30 -66.28 9.02
N ASP A 132 -4.17 -67.11 9.61
CA ASP A 132 -4.80 -66.81 10.91
C ASP A 132 -3.78 -67.00 12.04
N GLN A 133 -3.16 -65.89 12.41
CA GLN A 133 -2.17 -65.80 13.48
C GLN A 133 -2.72 -66.12 14.88
N ALA A 134 -4.04 -66.08 15.08
CA ALA A 134 -4.65 -66.33 16.38
C ALA A 134 -5.01 -67.81 16.56
N HIS A 135 -5.61 -68.44 15.54
CA HIS A 135 -6.17 -69.79 15.67
C HIS A 135 -5.68 -70.81 14.64
N GLY A 136 -4.88 -70.41 13.64
CA GLY A 136 -4.43 -71.29 12.57
C GLY A 136 -3.36 -72.31 12.99
N ASP A 137 -3.31 -73.47 12.33
CA ASP A 137 -2.21 -74.43 12.46
C ASP A 137 -1.09 -74.09 11.46
N PHE A 138 -0.03 -73.47 11.97
CA PHE A 138 1.10 -72.99 11.17
C PHE A 138 1.82 -74.13 10.45
N ASN A 139 2.06 -75.26 11.13
CA ASN A 139 2.85 -76.35 10.56
C ASN A 139 2.11 -77.01 9.40
N SER A 140 0.80 -77.23 9.54
CA SER A 140 -0.02 -77.78 8.47
C SER A 140 -0.15 -76.83 7.27
N TRP A 141 -0.29 -75.52 7.52
CA TRP A 141 -0.37 -74.51 6.46
C TRP A 141 0.94 -74.39 5.66
N VAL A 142 2.08 -74.25 6.36
CA VAL A 142 3.39 -74.09 5.71
C VAL A 142 3.81 -75.36 4.97
N GLU A 143 3.54 -76.56 5.50
CA GLU A 143 3.84 -77.80 4.79
C GLU A 143 2.99 -77.92 3.51
N GLY A 144 1.73 -77.47 3.53
CA GLY A 144 0.88 -77.38 2.34
C GLY A 144 1.48 -76.49 1.24
N GLU A 145 1.96 -75.31 1.60
CA GLU A 145 2.63 -74.39 0.65
C GLU A 145 4.00 -74.92 0.20
N ARG A 146 4.75 -75.56 1.10
CA ARG A 146 6.06 -76.14 0.81
C ARG A 146 5.95 -77.23 -0.25
N GLN A 147 4.92 -78.07 -0.18
CA GLN A 147 4.63 -79.09 -1.19
C GLN A 147 4.23 -78.48 -2.55
N LYS A 148 3.51 -77.35 -2.57
CA LYS A 148 3.19 -76.63 -3.82
C LYS A 148 4.46 -76.10 -4.50
N TYR A 149 5.36 -75.48 -3.73
CA TYR A 149 6.65 -74.99 -4.23
C TYR A 149 7.54 -76.13 -4.73
N ALA A 150 7.60 -77.25 -4.00
CA ALA A 150 8.39 -78.42 -4.40
C ALA A 150 7.90 -79.03 -5.74
N LYS A 151 6.59 -79.07 -5.99
CA LYS A 151 6.02 -79.54 -7.27
C LYS A 151 6.43 -78.68 -8.48
N GLY A 152 6.76 -77.41 -8.26
CA GLY A 152 7.25 -76.52 -9.31
C GLY A 152 8.70 -76.79 -9.73
N LEU A 153 9.45 -77.58 -8.96
CA LEU A 153 10.85 -77.91 -9.24
C LEU A 153 10.93 -79.22 -10.01
N GLN A 154 11.50 -79.20 -11.22
CA GLN A 154 11.49 -80.32 -12.16
C GLN A 154 12.46 -81.45 -11.81
N ASP A 155 13.53 -81.18 -11.05
CA ASP A 155 14.60 -82.14 -10.77
C ASP A 155 14.63 -82.56 -9.28
N PRO A 156 14.75 -83.86 -8.96
CA PRO A 156 14.86 -84.36 -7.58
C PRO A 156 15.98 -83.72 -6.75
N ALA A 157 17.11 -83.35 -7.36
CA ALA A 157 18.21 -82.69 -6.66
C ALA A 157 17.85 -81.26 -6.23
N MET A 158 17.08 -80.54 -7.06
CA MET A 158 16.53 -79.22 -6.69
C MET A 158 15.55 -79.35 -5.53
N GLN A 159 14.64 -80.34 -5.59
CA GLN A 159 13.67 -80.60 -4.53
C GLN A 159 14.38 -80.96 -3.21
N ALA A 160 15.41 -81.81 -3.25
CA ALA A 160 16.18 -82.16 -2.06
C ALA A 160 16.88 -80.94 -1.43
N ALA A 161 17.48 -80.07 -2.24
CA ALA A 161 18.08 -78.83 -1.76
C ALA A 161 17.03 -77.85 -1.19
N PHE A 162 15.86 -77.75 -1.83
CA PHE A 162 14.73 -76.97 -1.35
C PHE A 162 14.20 -77.45 0.01
N PHE A 163 13.94 -78.76 0.16
CA PHE A 163 13.45 -79.34 1.40
C PHE A 163 14.47 -79.17 2.53
N ARG A 164 15.77 -79.40 2.26
CA ARG A 164 16.83 -79.15 3.23
C ARG A 164 16.90 -77.67 3.63
N GLY A 165 16.79 -76.77 2.65
CA GLY A 165 16.78 -75.33 2.85
C GLY A 165 15.54 -74.80 3.56
N THR A 166 14.47 -75.57 3.75
CA THR A 166 13.22 -75.08 4.37
C THR A 166 12.90 -75.75 5.70
N ASN A 167 13.53 -76.89 6.01
CA ASN A 167 13.13 -77.73 7.14
C ASN A 167 13.32 -77.04 8.50
N ASP A 168 14.56 -76.65 8.82
CA ASP A 168 14.90 -76.07 10.12
C ASP A 168 14.20 -74.74 10.35
N TRP A 169 14.05 -73.96 9.27
CA TRP A 169 13.34 -72.68 9.32
C TRP A 169 11.86 -72.87 9.66
N THR A 170 11.20 -73.86 9.05
CA THR A 170 9.77 -74.13 9.31
C THR A 170 9.54 -74.51 10.77
N GLN A 171 10.41 -75.36 11.34
CA GLN A 171 10.33 -75.74 12.76
C GLN A 171 10.55 -74.54 13.70
N GLN A 172 11.61 -73.77 13.47
CA GLN A 172 11.92 -72.59 14.30
C GLN A 172 10.82 -71.53 14.25
N PHE A 173 10.25 -71.28 13.07
CA PHE A 173 9.17 -70.31 12.91
C PHE A 173 7.87 -70.81 13.56
N GLY A 174 7.57 -72.11 13.45
CA GLY A 174 6.42 -72.71 14.13
C GLY A 174 6.49 -72.62 15.65
N GLU A 175 7.67 -72.83 16.25
CA GLU A 175 7.89 -72.63 17.69
C GLU A 175 7.68 -71.16 18.12
N GLN A 176 8.11 -70.20 17.29
CA GLN A 176 7.90 -68.78 17.55
C GLN A 176 6.42 -68.37 17.50
N ASP A 177 5.64 -68.89 16.54
CA ASP A 177 4.19 -68.64 16.49
C ASP A 177 3.49 -69.18 17.75
N LEU A 178 3.82 -70.41 18.16
CA LEU A 178 3.26 -71.01 19.37
C LEU A 178 3.56 -70.17 20.61
N LYS A 179 4.82 -69.74 20.78
CA LYS A 179 5.23 -68.88 21.90
C LYS A 179 4.43 -67.58 21.92
N ARG A 180 4.29 -66.93 20.77
CA ARG A 180 3.54 -65.68 20.63
C ARG A 180 2.04 -65.85 20.94
N LYS A 181 1.42 -66.94 20.51
CA LYS A 181 0.01 -67.25 20.85
C LYS A 181 -0.18 -67.40 22.36
N MET A 182 0.74 -68.07 23.04
CA MET A 182 0.70 -68.16 24.51
C MET A 182 0.88 -66.79 25.17
N GLU A 183 1.82 -65.97 24.71
CA GLU A 183 2.06 -64.62 25.25
C GLU A 183 0.85 -63.70 25.04
N ASN A 184 0.22 -63.72 23.86
CA ASN A 184 -0.99 -62.93 23.57
C ASN A 184 -2.17 -63.36 24.44
N THR A 185 -2.39 -64.67 24.60
CA THR A 185 -3.46 -65.20 25.46
C THR A 185 -3.25 -64.78 26.93
N MET A 186 -2.01 -64.76 27.41
CA MET A 186 -1.68 -64.28 28.74
C MET A 186 -1.88 -62.76 28.87
N ALA A 187 -1.49 -61.99 27.86
CA ALA A 187 -1.64 -60.53 27.86
C ALA A 187 -3.12 -60.07 27.80
N GLU A 188 -3.96 -60.71 27.00
CA GLU A 188 -5.41 -60.42 26.92
C GLU A 188 -6.11 -60.68 28.26
N ARG A 189 -5.73 -61.79 28.93
CA ARG A 189 -6.24 -62.13 30.26
C ARG A 189 -5.85 -61.09 31.32
N ASP A 190 -4.61 -60.60 31.28
CA ASP A 190 -4.08 -59.67 32.28
C ASP A 190 -4.60 -58.23 32.05
N THR A 191 -4.79 -57.79 30.79
CA THR A 191 -5.37 -56.46 30.46
C THR A 191 -6.80 -56.29 30.98
N ALA A 192 -7.66 -57.31 30.82
CA ALA A 192 -9.05 -57.23 31.28
C ALA A 192 -9.19 -57.02 32.80
N VAL A 193 -8.20 -57.46 33.59
CA VAL A 193 -8.18 -57.28 35.05
C VAL A 193 -7.68 -55.89 35.43
N VAL A 194 -6.68 -55.36 34.73
CA VAL A 194 -6.21 -53.97 34.92
C VAL A 194 -7.33 -52.98 34.62
N ASP A 195 -8.06 -53.18 33.52
CA ASP A 195 -9.16 -52.28 33.11
C ASP A 195 -10.29 -52.26 34.15
N GLU A 196 -10.63 -53.41 34.73
CA GLU A 196 -11.61 -53.50 35.82
C GLU A 196 -11.15 -52.70 37.06
N PHE A 197 -9.88 -52.81 37.45
CA PHE A 197 -9.35 -52.03 38.57
C PHE A 197 -9.27 -50.53 38.27
N ARG A 198 -8.95 -50.17 37.01
CA ARG A 198 -8.95 -48.78 36.54
C ARG A 198 -10.35 -48.17 36.63
N MET A 199 -11.39 -48.90 36.22
CA MET A 199 -12.77 -48.43 36.35
C MET A 199 -13.14 -48.15 37.81
N ILE A 200 -12.79 -49.05 38.74
CA ILE A 200 -13.04 -48.84 40.17
C ILE A 200 -12.31 -47.58 40.68
N ALA A 201 -11.06 -47.38 40.27
CA ALA A 201 -10.28 -46.22 40.64
C ALA A 201 -10.85 -44.91 40.08
N ASP A 202 -11.15 -44.86 38.79
CA ASP A 202 -11.67 -43.65 38.13
C ASP A 202 -13.08 -43.30 38.64
N ASP A 203 -13.97 -44.28 38.87
CA ASP A 203 -15.29 -44.05 39.47
C ASP A 203 -15.19 -43.56 40.92
N GLY A 204 -14.25 -44.12 41.69
CA GLY A 204 -13.98 -43.68 43.06
C GLY A 204 -13.47 -42.25 43.12
N ILE A 205 -12.55 -41.87 42.23
CA ILE A 205 -12.05 -40.50 42.10
C ILE A 205 -13.16 -39.55 41.69
N ALA A 206 -13.98 -39.92 40.69
CA ALA A 206 -15.10 -39.09 40.22
C ALA A 206 -16.15 -38.86 41.33
N ALA A 207 -16.35 -39.85 42.21
CA ALA A 207 -17.22 -39.77 43.36
C ALA A 207 -16.57 -39.11 44.61
N ASN A 208 -15.34 -38.59 44.51
CA ASN A 208 -14.56 -38.02 45.63
C ASN A 208 -14.44 -38.95 46.85
N LYS A 209 -14.29 -40.26 46.63
CA LYS A 209 -14.04 -41.23 47.72
C LYS A 209 -12.62 -41.09 48.28
N ASP A 210 -12.43 -41.54 49.52
CA ASP A 210 -11.10 -41.55 50.13
C ASP A 210 -10.17 -42.52 49.37
N PRO A 211 -8.89 -42.16 49.12
CA PRO A 211 -7.96 -43.02 48.41
C PRO A 211 -7.78 -44.43 49.00
N ASN A 212 -7.93 -44.59 50.33
CA ASN A 212 -7.86 -45.91 50.96
C ASN A 212 -9.10 -46.76 50.66
N GLU A 213 -10.30 -46.14 50.62
CA GLU A 213 -11.54 -46.82 50.25
C GLU A 213 -11.50 -47.33 48.80
N ILE A 214 -10.87 -46.56 47.91
CA ILE A 214 -10.66 -46.95 46.51
C ILE A 214 -9.70 -48.15 46.43
N ALA A 215 -8.57 -48.09 47.15
CA ALA A 215 -7.60 -49.17 47.19
C ALA A 215 -8.18 -50.47 47.78
N ASP A 216 -9.00 -50.37 48.84
CA ASP A 216 -9.70 -51.51 49.45
C ASP A 216 -10.65 -52.19 48.46
N ALA A 217 -11.41 -51.41 47.67
CA ALA A 217 -12.32 -51.95 46.66
C ALA A 217 -11.56 -52.72 45.57
N ILE A 218 -10.43 -52.18 45.11
CA ILE A 218 -9.56 -52.82 44.10
C ILE A 218 -8.95 -54.12 44.65
N ILE A 219 -8.50 -54.12 45.91
CA ILE A 219 -7.89 -55.30 46.54
C ILE A 219 -8.93 -56.39 46.80
N LYS A 220 -10.16 -56.01 47.20
CA LYS A 220 -11.26 -56.95 47.34
C LYS A 220 -11.57 -57.63 45.99
N GLN A 221 -11.68 -56.85 44.91
CA GLN A 221 -11.90 -57.36 43.56
C GLN A 221 -10.74 -58.27 43.10
N SER A 222 -9.50 -57.88 43.43
CA SER A 222 -8.30 -58.69 43.16
C SER A 222 -8.32 -60.05 43.88
N GLY A 223 -8.81 -60.09 45.12
CA GLY A 223 -9.03 -61.31 45.88
C GLY A 223 -10.08 -62.24 45.26
N GLU A 224 -11.18 -61.68 44.75
CA GLU A 224 -12.24 -62.42 44.07
C GLU A 224 -11.76 -62.99 42.72
N ASN A 225 -11.00 -62.20 41.96
CA ASN A 225 -10.38 -62.63 40.70
C ASN A 225 -9.35 -63.76 40.88
N ARG A 226 -8.68 -63.85 42.03
CA ARG A 226 -7.77 -64.96 42.38
C ARG A 226 -8.48 -66.30 42.38
N THR A 227 -9.64 -66.35 43.04
CA THR A 227 -10.42 -67.58 43.22
C THR A 227 -11.11 -68.01 41.93
N PHE A 228 -11.51 -67.07 41.07
CA PHE A 228 -12.27 -67.35 39.86
C PHE A 228 -11.40 -67.56 38.60
N ARG A 229 -10.28 -66.84 38.43
CA ARG A 229 -9.49 -66.83 37.19
C ARG A 229 -8.11 -67.50 37.26
N GLY A 230 -7.74 -68.05 38.43
CA GLY A 230 -6.50 -68.83 38.60
C GLY A 230 -5.20 -68.04 38.42
N LEU A 231 -5.22 -66.71 38.65
CA LEU A 231 -4.03 -65.88 38.63
C LEU A 231 -3.10 -66.24 39.80
N ASP A 232 -1.80 -66.37 39.52
CA ASP A 232 -0.80 -66.57 40.55
C ASP A 232 -0.49 -65.24 41.29
N GLY A 233 -0.02 -65.34 42.53
CA GLY A 233 0.17 -64.15 43.39
C GLY A 233 1.17 -63.15 42.83
N LYS A 234 2.10 -63.57 41.95
CA LYS A 234 3.06 -62.69 41.29
C LYS A 234 2.39 -61.81 40.23
N SER A 235 1.57 -62.38 39.34
CA SER A 235 0.84 -61.59 38.34
C SER A 235 -0.12 -60.58 38.96
N GLN A 236 -0.72 -60.89 40.12
CA GLN A 236 -1.55 -59.92 40.86
C GLN A 236 -0.76 -58.73 41.41
N ASN A 237 0.44 -58.99 41.94
CA ASN A 237 1.35 -57.94 42.40
C ASN A 237 1.77 -57.04 41.23
N ASP A 238 2.11 -57.62 40.08
CA ASP A 238 2.47 -56.87 38.87
C ASP A 238 1.29 -56.03 38.34
N THR A 239 0.07 -56.56 38.39
CA THR A 239 -1.15 -55.86 37.97
C THR A 239 -1.44 -54.65 38.85
N LEU A 240 -1.38 -54.81 40.18
CA LEU A 240 -1.56 -53.72 41.13
C LEU A 240 -0.43 -52.68 41.02
N PHE A 241 0.81 -53.13 40.78
CA PHE A 241 1.94 -52.24 40.59
C PHE A 241 1.81 -51.40 39.32
N ARG A 242 1.37 -51.99 38.20
CA ARG A 242 1.09 -51.26 36.94
C ARG A 242 -0.01 -50.22 37.12
N LEU A 243 -1.06 -50.54 37.89
CA LEU A 243 -2.10 -49.57 38.22
C LEU A 243 -1.55 -48.40 39.04
N ALA A 244 -0.72 -48.67 40.04
CA ALA A 244 -0.05 -47.65 40.83
C ALA A 244 0.90 -46.79 39.96
N GLU A 245 1.60 -47.37 38.99
CA GLU A 245 2.43 -46.63 38.04
C GLU A 245 1.61 -45.68 37.18
N GLU A 246 0.45 -46.11 36.70
CA GLU A 246 -0.45 -45.25 35.92
C GLU A 246 -0.96 -44.06 36.73
N TYR A 247 -1.41 -44.29 37.97
CA TYR A 247 -1.90 -43.20 38.83
C TYR A 247 -0.77 -42.30 39.35
N ALA A 248 0.47 -42.79 39.36
CA ALA A 248 1.64 -41.96 39.60
C ALA A 248 1.87 -40.96 38.45
N LEU A 249 1.72 -41.41 37.20
CA LEU A 249 1.77 -40.52 36.02
C LEU A 249 0.62 -39.49 36.03
N LYS A 250 -0.53 -39.86 36.60
CA LYS A 250 -1.68 -38.94 36.77
C LYS A 250 -1.51 -37.96 37.95
N GLY A 251 -0.37 -37.97 38.66
CA GLY A 251 -0.12 -37.08 39.79
C GLY A 251 -1.03 -37.31 40.99
N ARG A 252 -1.36 -38.57 41.30
CA ARG A 252 -2.24 -38.97 42.41
C ARG A 252 -1.47 -39.68 43.54
N PRO A 253 -0.58 -39.00 44.28
CA PRO A 253 0.31 -39.66 45.23
C PRO A 253 -0.42 -40.37 46.37
N GLU A 254 -1.54 -39.83 46.85
CA GLU A 254 -2.30 -40.46 47.94
C GLU A 254 -2.97 -41.78 47.53
N LEU A 255 -3.47 -41.87 46.29
CA LEU A 255 -3.99 -43.13 45.75
C LEU A 255 -2.89 -44.15 45.47
N VAL A 256 -1.74 -43.68 44.97
CA VAL A 256 -0.56 -44.54 44.78
C VAL A 256 -0.06 -45.09 46.11
N LYS A 257 0.06 -44.25 47.15
CA LYS A 257 0.39 -44.66 48.52
C LYS A 257 -0.62 -45.68 49.04
N ALA A 258 -1.92 -45.42 48.86
CA ALA A 258 -2.97 -46.34 49.31
C ALA A 258 -2.87 -47.70 48.61
N LEU A 259 -2.73 -47.75 47.29
CA LEU A 259 -2.59 -49.00 46.52
C LEU A 259 -1.36 -49.81 46.92
N LEU A 260 -0.25 -49.15 47.24
CA LEU A 260 1.02 -49.80 47.57
C LEU A 260 1.10 -50.23 49.06
N ASN A 261 0.44 -49.51 49.96
CA ASN A 261 0.50 -49.74 51.43
C ASN A 261 -0.62 -50.60 52.00
N ASN A 262 -1.64 -50.92 51.21
CA ASN A 262 -2.82 -51.61 51.71
C ASN A 262 -2.58 -53.12 52.00
N LYS A 263 -3.26 -53.66 53.02
CA LYS A 263 -3.11 -55.05 53.50
C LYS A 263 -4.00 -56.01 52.72
N ARG A 264 -3.41 -57.06 52.13
CA ARG A 264 -4.08 -57.94 51.16
C ARG A 264 -4.43 -59.30 51.76
N GLY A 265 -5.42 -59.33 52.65
CA GLY A 265 -6.04 -60.56 53.14
C GLY A 265 -5.06 -61.60 53.73
N GLY A 266 -4.08 -61.15 54.50
CA GLY A 266 -3.03 -61.99 55.11
C GLY A 266 -1.66 -61.94 54.41
N ILE A 267 -1.58 -61.30 53.23
CA ILE A 267 -0.33 -60.94 52.56
C ILE A 267 -0.06 -59.46 52.86
N GLY A 268 1.15 -59.14 53.31
CA GLY A 268 1.55 -57.77 53.62
C GLY A 268 1.43 -56.78 52.43
N PRO A 269 1.60 -55.47 52.70
CA PRO A 269 1.64 -54.43 51.68
C PRO A 269 2.53 -54.77 50.49
N LEU A 270 2.21 -54.23 49.31
CA LEU A 270 3.02 -54.46 48.12
C LEU A 270 4.44 -53.90 48.28
N MET A 271 4.61 -52.82 49.05
CA MET A 271 5.92 -52.27 49.35
C MET A 271 6.82 -53.18 50.21
N GLU A 272 6.24 -54.11 50.97
CA GLU A 272 6.98 -55.05 51.83
C GLU A 272 7.42 -56.32 51.06
N VAL A 273 6.99 -56.48 49.81
CA VAL A 273 7.36 -57.61 48.96
C VAL A 273 8.72 -57.34 48.29
N SER A 274 9.66 -58.27 48.45
CA SER A 274 10.99 -58.22 47.81
C SER A 274 10.88 -58.01 46.29
N GLY A 275 11.56 -56.98 45.78
CA GLY A 275 11.55 -56.59 44.35
C GLY A 275 10.61 -55.41 43.99
N TYR A 276 9.70 -55.00 44.88
CA TYR A 276 8.81 -53.85 44.67
C TYR A 276 9.09 -52.66 45.58
N THR A 277 9.82 -52.82 46.70
CA THR A 277 10.07 -51.75 47.69
C THR A 277 10.69 -50.48 47.08
N ASP A 278 11.85 -50.60 46.42
CA ASP A 278 12.53 -49.44 45.82
C ASP A 278 11.72 -48.83 44.68
N LYS A 279 11.04 -49.66 43.90
CA LYS A 279 10.19 -49.22 42.79
C LYS A 279 8.95 -48.48 43.29
N ALA A 280 8.35 -48.93 44.38
CA ALA A 280 7.20 -48.30 45.01
C ALA A 280 7.54 -46.91 45.56
N LEU A 281 8.68 -46.77 46.23
CA LEU A 281 9.18 -45.46 46.69
C LEU A 281 9.43 -44.50 45.52
N GLY A 282 10.03 -44.99 44.44
CA GLY A 282 10.22 -44.20 43.22
C GLY A 282 8.91 -43.73 42.57
N LEU A 283 7.86 -44.57 42.58
CA LEU A 283 6.54 -44.19 42.06
C LEU A 283 5.86 -43.11 42.91
N ILE A 284 5.95 -43.19 44.23
CA ILE A 284 5.38 -42.18 45.14
C ILE A 284 6.04 -40.80 44.89
N GLN A 285 7.38 -40.76 44.83
CA GLN A 285 8.11 -39.51 44.54
C GLN A 285 7.76 -38.93 43.17
N ARG A 286 7.60 -39.79 42.16
CA ARG A 286 7.16 -39.38 40.83
C ARG A 286 5.76 -38.77 40.88
N ALA A 287 4.81 -39.42 41.56
CA ALA A 287 3.46 -38.93 41.71
C ALA A 287 3.38 -37.56 42.40
N GLU A 288 4.17 -37.35 43.45
CA GLU A 288 4.28 -36.06 44.16
C GLU A 288 4.88 -34.98 43.24
N THR A 289 5.90 -35.33 42.46
CA THR A 289 6.52 -34.42 41.48
C THR A 289 5.51 -33.98 40.41
N GLU A 290 4.78 -34.92 39.82
CA GLU A 290 3.74 -34.63 38.80
C GLU A 290 2.61 -33.78 39.37
N GLN A 291 2.17 -34.05 40.61
CA GLN A 291 1.16 -33.22 41.29
C GLN A 291 1.65 -31.77 41.48
N GLN A 292 2.89 -31.58 41.93
CA GLN A 292 3.49 -30.26 42.09
C GLN A 292 3.64 -29.55 40.75
N GLN A 293 4.05 -30.25 39.69
CA GLN A 293 4.14 -29.68 38.34
C GLN A 293 2.78 -29.23 37.81
N ALA A 294 1.73 -30.03 38.00
CA ALA A 294 0.36 -29.68 37.59
C ALA A 294 -0.18 -28.47 38.38
N ALA A 295 0.08 -28.40 39.69
CA ALA A 295 -0.26 -27.25 40.52
C ALA A 295 0.48 -25.98 40.07
N ASN A 296 1.80 -26.08 39.82
CA ASN A 296 2.62 -24.97 39.34
C ASN A 296 2.17 -24.48 37.95
N ALA A 297 1.81 -25.38 37.04
CA ALA A 297 1.31 -25.01 35.70
C ALA A 297 -0.02 -24.25 35.76
N THR A 298 -0.94 -24.69 36.64
CA THR A 298 -2.23 -24.02 36.88
C THR A 298 -2.02 -22.63 37.49
N SER A 299 -1.09 -22.54 38.43
CA SER A 299 -0.69 -21.31 39.11
C SER A 299 -0.08 -20.29 38.14
N PHE A 300 0.84 -20.75 37.28
CA PHE A 300 1.47 -19.94 36.24
C PHE A 300 0.45 -19.40 35.23
N LYS A 301 -0.48 -20.23 34.76
CA LYS A 301 -1.53 -19.80 33.82
C LYS A 301 -2.40 -18.70 34.42
N THR A 302 -2.82 -18.85 35.67
CA THR A 302 -3.62 -17.84 36.37
C THR A 302 -2.83 -16.54 36.50
N ARG A 303 -1.55 -16.62 36.92
CA ARG A 303 -0.68 -15.45 37.04
C ARG A 303 -0.51 -14.71 35.71
N SER A 304 -0.22 -15.44 34.64
CA SER A 304 -0.08 -14.86 33.30
C SER A 304 -1.35 -14.14 32.84
N GLN A 305 -2.53 -14.70 33.13
CA GLN A 305 -3.81 -14.07 32.80
C GLN A 305 -4.07 -12.81 33.63
N LEU A 306 -3.78 -12.85 34.94
CA LEU A 306 -3.91 -11.67 35.81
C LEU A 306 -2.94 -10.55 35.40
N ASP A 307 -1.69 -10.89 35.05
CA ASP A 307 -0.69 -9.96 34.54
C ASP A 307 -1.18 -9.31 33.23
N GLU A 308 -1.71 -10.12 32.30
CA GLU A 308 -2.26 -9.65 31.02
C GLU A 308 -3.47 -8.73 31.21
N ASP A 309 -4.46 -9.14 32.02
CA ASP A 309 -5.67 -8.37 32.29
C ASP A 309 -5.36 -7.09 33.09
N ALA A 310 -4.37 -7.12 33.97
CA ALA A 310 -3.88 -5.92 34.63
C ALA A 310 -3.20 -4.98 33.62
N MET A 311 -2.33 -5.49 32.76
CA MET A 311 -1.66 -4.68 31.73
C MET A 311 -2.65 -4.02 30.75
N TYR A 312 -3.76 -4.68 30.43
CA TYR A 312 -4.78 -4.12 29.54
C TYR A 312 -5.93 -3.40 30.24
N GLY A 313 -5.89 -3.25 31.57
CA GLY A 313 -6.94 -2.53 32.29
C GLY A 313 -8.30 -3.25 32.34
N ARG A 314 -8.32 -4.58 32.15
CA ARG A 314 -9.52 -5.42 32.08
C ARG A 314 -9.85 -6.13 33.39
N LEU A 315 -8.91 -6.14 34.34
CA LEU A 315 -9.04 -6.90 35.57
C LEU A 315 -10.12 -6.31 36.48
N THR A 316 -11.00 -7.18 36.98
CA THR A 316 -12.10 -6.82 37.89
C THR A 316 -11.92 -7.47 39.26
N GLU A 317 -12.60 -6.93 40.28
CA GLU A 317 -12.61 -7.51 41.63
C GLU A 317 -13.15 -8.95 41.64
N GLU A 318 -14.14 -9.25 40.80
CA GLU A 318 -14.69 -10.60 40.63
C GLU A 318 -13.67 -11.58 40.02
N GLY A 319 -12.88 -11.11 39.04
CA GLY A 319 -11.82 -11.91 38.42
C GLY A 319 -10.74 -12.32 39.40
N ILE A 320 -10.34 -11.41 40.30
CA ILE A 320 -9.38 -11.71 41.37
C ILE A 320 -9.96 -12.70 42.39
N LYS A 321 -11.19 -12.50 42.85
CA LYS A 321 -11.83 -13.42 43.81
C LYS A 321 -11.90 -14.84 43.25
N LYS A 322 -12.21 -14.99 41.96
CA LYS A 322 -12.21 -16.28 41.27
C LYS A 322 -10.80 -16.91 41.21
N ALA A 323 -9.77 -16.10 40.95
CA ALA A 323 -8.39 -16.56 40.94
C ALA A 323 -7.92 -17.04 42.33
N GLN A 324 -8.29 -16.34 43.40
CA GLN A 324 -7.99 -16.73 44.79
C GLN A 324 -8.65 -18.05 45.21
N GLN A 325 -9.83 -18.37 44.65
CA GLN A 325 -10.56 -19.61 44.92
C GLN A 325 -10.04 -20.82 44.11
N THR A 326 -9.10 -20.62 43.20
CA THR A 326 -8.58 -21.69 42.33
C THR A 326 -7.43 -22.43 43.03
N PRO A 327 -7.47 -23.77 43.17
CA PRO A 327 -6.41 -24.52 43.84
C PRO A 327 -5.01 -24.29 43.21
N GLY A 328 -3.99 -24.08 44.04
CA GLY A 328 -2.63 -23.75 43.58
C GLY A 328 -2.34 -22.24 43.44
N ASN A 329 -3.31 -21.38 43.80
CA ASN A 329 -3.17 -19.92 43.79
C ASN A 329 -3.05 -19.29 45.19
N GLU A 330 -2.61 -20.04 46.19
CA GLU A 330 -2.43 -19.56 47.57
C GLU A 330 -1.41 -18.42 47.67
N TRP A 331 -0.59 -18.24 46.63
CA TRP A 331 0.33 -17.11 46.46
C TRP A 331 -0.39 -15.76 46.27
N LEU A 332 -1.65 -15.73 45.81
CA LEU A 332 -2.41 -14.51 45.55
C LEU A 332 -3.05 -13.95 46.83
N THR A 333 -2.22 -13.34 47.66
CA THR A 333 -2.66 -12.68 48.90
C THR A 333 -3.49 -11.42 48.65
N ASP A 334 -4.30 -10.99 49.62
CA ASP A 334 -5.13 -9.78 49.52
C ASP A 334 -4.33 -8.51 49.16
N PRO A 335 -3.11 -8.27 49.71
CA PRO A 335 -2.27 -7.16 49.27
C PRO A 335 -1.86 -7.24 47.79
N MET A 336 -1.54 -8.45 47.29
CA MET A 336 -1.19 -8.65 45.88
C MET A 336 -2.39 -8.43 44.97
N ALA A 337 -3.56 -8.93 45.37
CA ALA A 337 -4.83 -8.68 44.70
C ALA A 337 -5.12 -7.17 44.56
N ALA A 338 -4.95 -6.39 45.63
CA ALA A 338 -5.12 -4.94 45.59
C ALA A 338 -4.14 -4.26 44.61
N GLN A 339 -2.88 -4.69 44.59
CA GLN A 339 -1.85 -4.18 43.66
C GLN A 339 -2.21 -4.46 42.20
N TYR A 340 -2.71 -5.65 41.90
CA TYR A 340 -3.18 -6.02 40.55
C TYR A 340 -4.32 -5.12 40.06
N LEU A 341 -5.31 -4.86 40.92
CA LEU A 341 -6.43 -3.97 40.60
C LEU A 341 -5.97 -2.52 40.39
N GLU A 342 -5.04 -2.04 41.22
CA GLU A 342 -4.51 -0.69 41.07
C GLU A 342 -3.69 -0.54 39.78
N SER A 343 -2.83 -1.52 39.47
CA SER A 343 -2.10 -1.60 38.20
C SER A 343 -3.06 -1.56 37.00
N SER A 344 -4.14 -2.34 37.07
CA SER A 344 -5.18 -2.36 36.03
C SER A 344 -5.88 -1.01 35.87
N LYS A 345 -6.24 -0.33 36.96
CA LYS A 345 -6.84 1.01 36.91
C LYS A 345 -5.89 2.02 36.26
N ARG A 346 -4.60 1.99 36.60
CA ARG A 346 -3.58 2.87 36.00
C ARG A 346 -3.39 2.58 34.51
N ALA A 347 -3.30 1.31 34.12
CA ALA A 347 -3.18 0.89 32.73
C ALA A 347 -4.39 1.31 31.90
N LYS A 348 -5.61 1.12 32.41
CA LYS A 348 -6.84 1.59 31.77
C LYS A 348 -6.85 3.10 31.56
N ALA A 349 -6.45 3.88 32.57
CA ALA A 349 -6.35 5.32 32.47
C ALA A 349 -5.31 5.76 31.42
N GLN A 350 -4.16 5.09 31.35
CA GLN A 350 -3.14 5.35 30.34
C GLN A 350 -3.60 5.00 28.93
N LEU A 351 -4.29 3.87 28.74
CA LEU A 351 -4.85 3.48 27.44
C LEU A 351 -5.91 4.47 26.95
N LEU A 352 -6.84 4.87 27.81
CA LEU A 352 -7.86 5.87 27.47
C LEU A 352 -7.24 7.24 27.16
N ALA A 353 -6.23 7.66 27.93
CA ALA A 353 -5.50 8.90 27.65
C ALA A 353 -4.73 8.81 26.32
N GLY A 354 -4.15 7.65 25.99
CA GLY A 354 -3.50 7.38 24.71
C GLY A 354 -4.47 7.47 23.53
N GLN A 355 -5.63 6.80 23.64
CA GLN A 355 -6.69 6.85 22.64
C GLN A 355 -7.22 8.27 22.42
N ALA A 356 -7.48 9.01 23.51
CA ALA A 356 -7.92 10.41 23.42
C ALA A 356 -6.89 11.28 22.68
N ARG A 357 -5.58 11.11 22.96
CA ARG A 357 -4.51 11.82 22.25
C ARG A 357 -4.45 11.44 20.76
N GLU A 358 -4.65 10.18 20.42
CA GLU A 358 -4.69 9.75 19.01
C GLU A 358 -5.93 10.28 18.28
N GLU A 359 -7.09 10.27 18.91
CA GLU A 359 -8.31 10.85 18.35
C GLU A 359 -8.18 12.36 18.15
N GLU A 360 -7.59 13.08 19.12
CA GLU A 360 -7.31 14.51 19.00
C GLU A 360 -6.34 14.77 17.83
N LYS A 361 -5.24 14.02 17.72
CA LYS A 361 -4.33 14.09 16.56
C LYS A 361 -5.04 13.86 15.23
N ARG A 362 -5.94 12.87 15.15
CA ARG A 362 -6.73 12.60 13.94
C ARG A 362 -7.68 13.74 13.61
N ARG A 363 -8.36 14.31 14.61
CA ARG A 363 -9.25 15.48 14.44
C ARG A 363 -8.47 16.69 13.94
N THR A 364 -7.33 16.98 14.54
CA THR A 364 -6.45 18.10 14.13
C THR A 364 -5.91 17.89 12.72
N ALA A 365 -5.46 16.68 12.37
CA ALA A 365 -5.02 16.37 11.01
C ALA A 365 -6.14 16.52 9.96
N PHE A 366 -7.37 16.11 10.30
CA PHE A 366 -8.53 16.29 9.42
C PHE A 366 -8.88 17.78 9.24
N GLN A 367 -8.91 18.55 10.32
CA GLN A 367 -9.13 20.00 10.28
C GLN A 367 -8.04 20.73 9.48
N SER A 368 -6.77 20.37 9.71
CA SER A 368 -5.60 20.87 8.97
C SER A 368 -5.77 20.67 7.47
N THR A 369 -6.10 19.43 7.07
CA THR A 369 -6.30 19.08 5.66
C THR A 369 -7.48 19.83 5.07
N GLY A 370 -8.58 19.98 5.82
CA GLY A 370 -9.74 20.77 5.41
C GLY A 370 -9.42 22.24 5.19
N GLN A 371 -8.72 22.88 6.14
CA GLN A 371 -8.29 24.29 6.02
C GLN A 371 -7.36 24.51 4.83
N ARG A 372 -6.34 23.66 4.65
CA ARG A 372 -5.45 23.73 3.50
C ARG A 372 -6.21 23.55 2.18
N THR A 373 -7.10 22.56 2.10
CA THR A 373 -7.92 22.31 0.91
C THR A 373 -8.82 23.50 0.60
N GLN A 374 -9.41 24.13 1.62
CA GLN A 374 -10.23 25.32 1.46
C GLN A 374 -9.40 26.53 0.99
N ALA A 375 -8.19 26.71 1.52
CA ALA A 375 -7.28 27.77 1.07
C ALA A 375 -6.93 27.59 -0.41
N VAL A 376 -6.58 26.38 -0.84
CA VAL A 376 -6.28 26.05 -2.24
C VAL A 376 -7.53 26.19 -3.13
N ALA A 377 -8.71 25.82 -2.64
CA ALA A 377 -9.97 26.00 -3.38
C ALA A 377 -10.33 27.49 -3.56
N ASN A 378 -10.09 28.31 -2.55
CA ASN A 378 -10.26 29.76 -2.63
C ASN A 378 -9.24 30.37 -3.61
N ALA A 379 -7.98 29.91 -3.57
CA ALA A 379 -6.95 30.32 -4.52
C ALA A 379 -7.33 29.94 -5.96
N TYR A 380 -7.89 28.73 -6.15
CA TYR A 380 -8.41 28.28 -7.43
C TYR A 380 -9.51 29.22 -7.93
N ALA A 381 -10.50 29.54 -7.08
CA ALA A 381 -11.59 30.45 -7.44
C ALA A 381 -11.09 31.86 -7.81
N LYS A 382 -10.08 32.37 -7.09
CA LYS A 382 -9.43 33.65 -7.42
C LYS A 382 -8.73 33.60 -8.77
N LEU A 383 -7.93 32.56 -9.03
CA LEU A 383 -7.17 32.39 -10.28
C LEU A 383 -8.06 32.09 -11.51
N GLU A 384 -9.34 31.78 -11.33
CA GLU A 384 -10.32 31.75 -12.43
C GLU A 384 -10.71 33.16 -12.91
N THR A 385 -10.50 34.17 -12.07
CA THR A 385 -10.70 35.57 -12.44
C THR A 385 -9.41 36.13 -13.05
N LEU A 386 -9.54 37.02 -14.04
CA LEU A 386 -8.39 37.68 -14.65
C LEU A 386 -7.66 38.54 -13.60
N GLY A 387 -6.35 38.34 -13.47
CA GLY A 387 -5.49 38.99 -12.48
C GLY A 387 -5.54 38.36 -11.07
N GLY A 388 -6.17 37.20 -10.92
CA GLY A 388 -6.37 36.53 -9.62
C GLY A 388 -5.09 36.16 -8.88
N ALA A 389 -3.97 36.00 -9.59
CA ALA A 389 -2.67 35.69 -8.97
C ALA A 389 -2.21 36.77 -7.99
N GLN A 390 -2.51 38.04 -8.30
CA GLN A 390 -2.17 39.19 -7.45
C GLN A 390 -3.07 39.30 -6.21
N GLU A 391 -4.21 38.60 -6.20
CA GLU A 391 -5.16 38.58 -5.08
C GLU A 391 -4.85 37.46 -4.06
N LEU A 392 -3.88 36.60 -4.35
CA LEU A 392 -3.45 35.55 -3.43
C LEU A 392 -2.69 36.17 -2.26
N GLN A 393 -2.98 35.68 -1.07
CA GLN A 393 -2.36 36.09 0.18
C GLN A 393 -1.88 34.85 0.91
N ASP A 394 -0.85 34.99 1.72
CA ASP A 394 -0.39 33.92 2.59
C ASP A 394 -1.51 33.54 3.58
N VAL A 395 -1.78 32.24 3.68
CA VAL A 395 -2.82 31.71 4.57
C VAL A 395 -2.16 30.88 5.64
N GLU A 396 -2.33 31.25 6.90
CA GLU A 396 -1.95 30.42 8.02
C GLU A 396 -3.01 29.35 8.26
N TYR A 397 -2.58 28.10 8.38
CA TYR A 397 -3.43 26.96 8.71
C TYR A 397 -2.75 26.12 9.80
N MET A 398 -3.55 25.43 10.59
CA MET A 398 -3.00 24.51 11.58
C MET A 398 -2.43 23.29 10.86
N GLY A 399 -1.17 22.93 11.10
CA GLY A 399 -0.52 21.75 10.55
C GLY A 399 -1.02 20.44 11.17
N PRO A 400 -0.71 19.28 10.58
CA PRO A 400 -1.10 17.96 11.12
C PRO A 400 -0.50 17.67 12.51
N ASP A 401 0.59 18.36 12.84
CA ASP A 401 1.31 18.34 14.10
C ASP A 401 0.76 19.34 15.13
N GLY A 402 -0.27 20.12 14.79
CA GLY A 402 -0.88 21.14 15.64
C GLY A 402 -0.18 22.51 15.62
N ASN A 403 0.99 22.61 14.98
CA ASN A 403 1.70 23.88 14.81
C ASN A 403 1.13 24.68 13.64
N MET A 404 1.08 26.01 13.76
CA MET A 404 0.69 26.87 12.63
C MET A 404 1.72 26.77 11.50
N LYS A 405 1.23 26.54 10.28
CA LYS A 405 2.00 26.55 9.05
C LYS A 405 1.43 27.61 8.11
N THR A 406 2.30 28.24 7.34
CA THR A 406 1.90 29.23 6.34
C THR A 406 1.90 28.56 4.97
N LEU A 407 0.77 28.62 4.26
CA LEU A 407 0.67 28.29 2.85
C LEU A 407 0.88 29.58 2.07
N THR A 408 2.04 29.73 1.44
CA THR A 408 2.38 30.99 0.76
C THR A 408 1.51 31.21 -0.47
N ALA A 409 1.37 32.46 -0.92
CA ALA A 409 0.67 32.78 -2.17
C ALA A 409 1.25 32.02 -3.37
N LYS A 410 2.57 31.81 -3.40
CA LYS A 410 3.25 31.02 -4.43
C LYS A 410 2.90 29.53 -4.36
N ASP A 411 2.91 28.93 -3.16
CA ASP A 411 2.51 27.52 -3.01
C ASP A 411 1.06 27.29 -3.44
N GLN A 412 0.17 28.23 -3.12
CA GLN A 412 -1.22 28.22 -3.58
C GLN A 412 -1.30 28.29 -5.11
N GLN A 413 -0.55 29.21 -5.73
CA GLN A 413 -0.48 29.36 -7.18
C GLN A 413 0.02 28.08 -7.85
N ASP A 414 1.10 27.49 -7.34
CA ASP A 414 1.72 26.29 -7.91
C ASP A 414 0.78 25.07 -7.85
N GLU A 415 0.05 24.90 -6.74
CA GLU A 415 -0.97 23.83 -6.62
C GLU A 415 -2.13 24.02 -7.60
N VAL A 416 -2.59 25.26 -7.78
CA VAL A 416 -3.67 25.57 -8.72
C VAL A 416 -3.19 25.39 -10.17
N VAL A 417 -1.99 25.88 -10.51
CA VAL A 417 -1.38 25.70 -11.83
C VAL A 417 -1.27 24.23 -12.18
N LYS A 418 -0.78 23.39 -11.25
CA LYS A 418 -0.70 21.94 -11.46
C LYS A 418 -2.06 21.33 -11.77
N ARG A 419 -3.10 21.70 -11.01
CA ARG A 419 -4.47 21.22 -11.25
C ARG A 419 -5.02 21.69 -12.59
N LYS A 420 -4.75 22.94 -12.97
CA LYS A 420 -5.19 23.52 -14.25
C LYS A 420 -4.52 22.88 -15.45
N LEU A 421 -3.23 22.59 -15.37
CA LEU A 421 -2.52 21.84 -16.40
C LEU A 421 -3.12 20.45 -16.61
N SER A 422 -3.45 19.74 -15.53
CA SER A 422 -4.17 18.46 -15.63
C SER A 422 -5.55 18.62 -16.30
N GLN A 423 -6.31 19.66 -15.97
CA GLN A 423 -7.60 19.94 -16.62
C GLN A 423 -7.47 20.26 -18.11
N PHE A 424 -6.40 20.97 -18.52
CA PHE A 424 -6.14 21.21 -19.94
C PHE A 424 -5.79 19.92 -20.67
N GLN A 425 -5.00 19.04 -20.05
CA GLN A 425 -4.71 17.72 -20.61
C GLN A 425 -5.98 16.87 -20.75
N GLU A 426 -6.82 16.82 -19.72
CA GLU A 426 -8.12 16.13 -19.77
C GLU A 426 -9.03 16.71 -20.85
N LEU A 427 -9.02 18.04 -21.04
CA LEU A 427 -9.80 18.69 -22.10
C LEU A 427 -9.27 18.31 -23.48
N GLU A 428 -7.95 18.24 -23.67
CA GLU A 428 -7.34 17.79 -24.93
C GLU A 428 -7.70 16.33 -25.24
N ASP A 429 -7.60 15.46 -24.24
CA ASP A 429 -7.92 14.04 -24.38
C ASP A 429 -9.41 13.83 -24.66
N ASN A 430 -10.28 14.62 -24.03
CA ASN A 430 -11.73 14.62 -24.31
C ASN A 430 -12.04 15.10 -25.74
N LEU A 431 -11.36 16.12 -26.26
CA LEU A 431 -11.54 16.57 -27.63
C LEU A 431 -11.11 15.49 -28.64
N LYS A 432 -9.97 14.83 -28.39
CA LYS A 432 -9.50 13.69 -29.20
C LYS A 432 -10.48 12.52 -29.16
N ALA A 433 -11.02 12.20 -27.99
CA ALA A 433 -12.03 11.15 -27.83
C ALA A 433 -13.33 11.47 -28.59
N ASN A 434 -13.65 12.75 -28.79
CA ASN A 434 -14.78 13.22 -29.58
C ASN A 434 -14.48 13.35 -31.09
N ASN A 435 -13.41 12.71 -31.59
CA ASN A 435 -12.98 12.72 -33.00
C ASN A 435 -12.60 14.11 -33.55
N VAL A 436 -12.23 15.07 -32.69
CA VAL A 436 -11.56 16.30 -33.16
C VAL A 436 -10.14 15.92 -33.58
N ASP A 437 -9.68 16.46 -34.72
CA ASP A 437 -8.32 16.22 -35.20
C ASP A 437 -7.29 16.58 -34.10
N PRO A 438 -6.28 15.73 -33.81
CA PRO A 438 -5.35 15.97 -32.70
C PRO A 438 -4.65 17.33 -32.75
N LYS A 439 -4.37 17.88 -33.94
CA LYS A 439 -3.74 19.19 -34.06
C LYS A 439 -4.73 20.32 -33.73
N GLN A 440 -5.98 20.18 -34.15
CA GLN A 440 -7.04 21.13 -33.80
C GLN A 440 -7.36 21.09 -32.31
N ALA A 441 -7.45 19.89 -31.72
CA ALA A 441 -7.66 19.72 -30.28
C ALA A 441 -6.55 20.40 -29.47
N HIS A 442 -5.29 20.19 -29.85
CA HIS A 442 -4.16 20.84 -29.20
C HIS A 442 -4.21 22.37 -29.32
N ALA A 443 -4.46 22.92 -30.51
CA ALA A 443 -4.54 24.35 -30.73
C ALA A 443 -5.67 25.02 -29.92
N GLU A 444 -6.85 24.38 -29.81
CA GLU A 444 -7.96 24.87 -29.00
C GLU A 444 -7.63 24.90 -27.50
N VAL A 445 -6.98 23.86 -27.00
CA VAL A 445 -6.54 23.77 -25.60
C VAL A 445 -5.47 24.81 -25.32
N LEU A 446 -4.48 24.94 -26.21
CA LEU A 446 -3.39 25.90 -26.10
C LEU A 446 -3.93 27.33 -26.01
N LYS A 447 -4.94 27.69 -26.83
CA LYS A 447 -5.61 28.99 -26.73
C LYS A 447 -6.24 29.26 -25.37
N LYS A 448 -6.93 28.27 -24.79
CA LYS A 448 -7.53 28.39 -23.45
C LYS A 448 -6.46 28.47 -22.36
N ARG A 449 -5.40 27.67 -22.49
CA ARG A 449 -4.25 27.64 -21.59
C ARG A 449 -3.56 29.00 -21.55
N ILE A 450 -3.19 29.56 -22.70
CA ILE A 450 -2.54 30.87 -22.81
C ILE A 450 -3.43 31.96 -22.23
N ALA A 451 -4.72 31.99 -22.59
CA ALA A 451 -5.64 33.00 -22.07
C ALA A 451 -5.74 32.99 -20.53
N TRP A 452 -5.65 31.81 -19.91
CA TRP A 452 -5.66 31.68 -18.46
C TRP A 452 -4.34 32.09 -17.81
N PHE A 453 -3.20 31.66 -18.35
CA PHE A 453 -1.88 32.01 -17.83
C PHE A 453 -1.58 33.50 -18.00
N ASP A 454 -1.74 34.03 -19.21
CA ASP A 454 -1.54 35.45 -19.51
C ASP A 454 -2.53 36.32 -18.73
N GLY A 455 -3.80 35.90 -18.68
CA GLY A 455 -4.83 36.58 -17.91
C GLY A 455 -4.53 36.70 -16.42
N ASN A 456 -3.69 35.82 -15.86
CA ASN A 456 -3.23 35.87 -14.48
C ASN A 456 -1.82 36.44 -14.31
N GLY A 457 -1.13 36.82 -15.40
CA GLY A 457 0.26 37.25 -15.35
C GLY A 457 1.23 36.13 -14.91
N ILE A 458 0.85 34.86 -15.12
CA ILE A 458 1.64 33.69 -14.73
C ILE A 458 2.45 33.19 -15.94
N VAL A 459 3.73 32.92 -15.71
CA VAL A 459 4.58 32.24 -16.70
C VAL A 459 4.27 30.76 -16.70
N ASP A 460 3.95 30.22 -17.87
CA ASP A 460 3.82 28.79 -18.07
C ASP A 460 5.20 28.13 -18.07
N GLU A 461 5.61 27.59 -16.93
CA GLU A 461 6.94 27.01 -16.78
C GLU A 461 7.20 25.83 -17.71
N GLU A 462 6.17 25.05 -18.09
CA GLU A 462 6.35 23.91 -18.98
C GLU A 462 6.69 24.37 -20.39
N LEU A 463 5.94 25.35 -20.91
CA LEU A 463 6.22 25.96 -22.21
C LEU A 463 7.54 26.75 -22.19
N SER A 464 7.79 27.53 -21.15
CA SER A 464 9.04 28.27 -21.01
C SER A 464 10.26 27.33 -20.98
N LYS A 465 10.23 26.24 -20.20
CA LYS A 465 11.32 25.25 -20.20
C LYS A 465 11.48 24.56 -21.56
N LYS A 466 10.37 24.31 -22.26
CA LYS A 466 10.38 23.72 -23.60
C LYS A 466 11.09 24.61 -24.61
N PHE A 467 10.73 25.90 -24.68
CA PHE A 467 11.33 26.85 -25.64
C PHE A 467 12.78 27.21 -25.32
N ASN A 468 13.16 27.24 -24.03
CA ASN A 468 14.51 27.59 -23.58
C ASN A 468 15.41 26.35 -23.35
N SER A 469 15.03 25.18 -23.87
CA SER A 469 15.80 23.97 -23.63
C SER A 469 17.13 23.96 -24.40
N LEU A 470 18.18 23.40 -23.80
CA LEU A 470 19.48 23.16 -24.48
C LEU A 470 19.33 22.28 -25.74
N GLN A 471 18.25 21.50 -25.81
CA GLN A 471 17.90 20.69 -26.97
C GLN A 471 17.49 21.55 -28.16
N VAL A 472 16.80 22.68 -27.96
CA VAL A 472 16.51 23.65 -29.02
C VAL A 472 17.81 24.22 -29.55
N GLN A 473 18.68 24.74 -28.67
CA GLN A 473 19.97 25.32 -29.07
C GLN A 473 20.87 24.36 -29.86
N SER A 474 21.02 23.13 -29.36
CA SER A 474 21.85 22.12 -30.02
C SER A 474 21.24 21.62 -31.34
N SER A 475 19.90 21.57 -31.44
CA SER A 475 19.21 21.20 -32.67
C SER A 475 19.34 22.28 -33.75
N ILE A 476 19.34 23.57 -33.38
CA ILE A 476 19.57 24.68 -34.32
C ILE A 476 20.91 24.52 -35.05
N SER A 477 21.99 24.20 -34.32
CA SER A 477 23.31 23.99 -34.94
C SER A 477 23.34 22.75 -35.85
N ARG A 478 22.69 21.66 -35.45
CA ARG A 478 22.63 20.42 -36.25
C ARG A 478 21.84 20.56 -37.54
N THR A 479 20.70 21.27 -37.49
CA THR A 479 19.89 21.56 -38.69
C THR A 479 20.70 22.35 -39.72
N LEU A 480 21.60 23.23 -39.27
CA LEU A 480 22.51 23.95 -40.15
C LEU A 480 23.62 23.06 -40.74
N GLU A 481 24.27 22.24 -39.91
CA GLU A 481 25.45 21.45 -40.31
C GLU A 481 25.12 20.22 -41.18
N LYS A 482 23.97 19.57 -40.92
CA LYS A 482 23.63 18.28 -41.54
C LYS A 482 22.37 18.32 -42.39
N GLY A 483 21.62 19.42 -42.38
CA GLY A 483 20.27 19.49 -42.98
C GLY A 483 19.25 18.60 -42.26
N GLU A 484 19.61 17.99 -41.13
CA GLU A 484 18.72 17.13 -40.37
C GLU A 484 17.73 17.96 -39.56
N VAL A 485 16.47 17.93 -39.97
CA VAL A 485 15.37 18.58 -39.26
C VAL A 485 14.82 17.60 -38.22
N SER A 486 15.09 17.88 -36.94
CA SER A 486 14.55 17.08 -35.84
C SER A 486 13.03 17.28 -35.73
N LYS A 487 12.24 16.19 -35.76
CA LYS A 487 10.79 16.25 -35.50
C LYS A 487 10.46 16.91 -34.16
N PHE A 488 11.32 16.73 -33.17
CA PHE A 488 11.19 17.36 -31.86
C PHE A 488 11.30 18.89 -31.95
N LEU A 489 12.29 19.41 -32.70
CA LEU A 489 12.44 20.84 -32.94
C LEU A 489 11.26 21.42 -33.71
N GLY A 490 10.75 20.68 -34.71
CA GLY A 490 9.57 21.08 -35.47
C GLY A 490 8.31 21.21 -34.61
N GLY A 491 8.10 20.29 -33.66
CA GLY A 491 6.99 20.39 -32.70
C GLY A 491 7.09 21.63 -31.81
N ILE A 492 8.28 21.92 -31.26
CA ILE A 492 8.51 23.11 -30.42
C ILE A 492 8.28 24.40 -31.22
N ALA A 493 8.79 24.46 -32.45
CA ALA A 493 8.68 25.64 -33.29
C ALA A 493 7.23 25.90 -33.72
N GLU A 494 6.46 24.84 -33.99
CA GLU A 494 5.03 24.96 -34.30
C GLU A 494 4.21 25.38 -33.08
N ASP A 495 4.53 24.88 -31.88
CA ASP A 495 3.89 25.33 -30.64
C ASP A 495 4.19 26.81 -30.35
N TYR A 496 5.42 27.26 -30.61
CA TYR A 496 5.78 28.69 -30.50
C TYR A 496 5.03 29.53 -31.53
N ARG A 497 4.93 29.07 -32.79
CA ARG A 497 4.16 29.76 -33.84
C ARG A 497 2.69 29.92 -33.42
N GLN A 498 2.07 28.86 -32.91
CA GLN A 498 0.69 28.91 -32.42
C GLN A 498 0.55 29.84 -31.22
N LEU A 499 1.51 29.82 -30.29
CA LEU A 499 1.56 30.74 -29.16
C LEU A 499 1.64 32.21 -29.63
N GLU A 500 2.50 32.49 -30.61
CA GLU A 500 2.68 33.81 -31.20
C GLU A 500 1.42 34.27 -31.96
N ASP A 501 0.78 33.38 -32.72
CA ASP A 501 -0.50 33.65 -33.40
C ASP A 501 -1.63 34.02 -32.42
N ILE A 502 -1.58 33.49 -31.19
CA ILE A 502 -2.59 33.73 -30.13
C ILE A 502 -2.26 34.99 -29.34
N ASN A 503 -1.02 35.14 -28.89
CA ASN A 503 -0.53 36.28 -28.11
C ASN A 503 0.98 36.50 -28.31
N PRO A 504 1.38 37.41 -29.23
CA PRO A 504 2.78 37.67 -29.54
C PRO A 504 3.62 38.12 -28.34
N ALA A 505 3.09 39.00 -27.48
CA ALA A 505 3.85 39.53 -26.34
C ALA A 505 4.03 38.47 -25.24
N TYR A 506 3.07 37.58 -25.06
CA TYR A 506 3.24 36.43 -24.15
C TYR A 506 4.28 35.45 -24.72
N ALA A 507 4.28 35.20 -26.03
CA ALA A 507 5.28 34.37 -26.70
C ALA A 507 6.71 34.91 -26.50
N ASP A 508 6.92 36.22 -26.67
CA ASP A 508 8.20 36.89 -26.42
C ASP A 508 8.68 36.69 -24.96
N ARG A 509 7.76 36.80 -23.98
CA ARG A 509 8.08 36.59 -22.56
C ARG A 509 8.44 35.15 -22.22
N MET A 510 7.96 34.16 -22.97
CA MET A 510 8.26 32.76 -22.70
C MET A 510 9.71 32.38 -23.08
N VAL A 511 10.38 33.13 -23.95
CA VAL A 511 11.71 32.80 -24.48
C VAL A 511 12.76 33.79 -23.98
N SER A 512 13.53 33.35 -22.98
CA SER A 512 14.62 34.13 -22.39
C SER A 512 15.92 34.06 -23.19
N ASP A 513 16.15 32.96 -23.92
CA ASP A 513 17.38 32.77 -24.68
C ASP A 513 17.32 33.47 -26.04
N SER A 514 18.24 34.42 -26.28
CA SER A 514 18.25 35.26 -27.49
C SER A 514 18.36 34.45 -28.79
N LYS A 515 19.18 33.39 -28.80
CA LYS A 515 19.35 32.54 -30.00
C LYS A 515 18.09 31.72 -30.29
N SER A 516 17.46 31.16 -29.25
CA SER A 516 16.20 30.43 -29.38
C SER A 516 15.06 31.36 -29.79
N ALA A 517 15.02 32.59 -29.25
CA ALA A 517 14.03 33.60 -29.64
C ALA A 517 14.17 33.98 -31.12
N GLU A 518 15.39 34.27 -31.59
CA GLU A 518 15.65 34.57 -33.01
C GLU A 518 15.26 33.41 -33.91
N PHE A 519 15.59 32.16 -33.54
CA PHE A 519 15.21 30.98 -34.29
C PHE A 519 13.68 30.81 -34.37
N LEU A 520 13.00 30.80 -33.22
CA LEU A 520 11.56 30.52 -33.16
C LEU A 520 10.73 31.61 -33.84
N GLN A 521 11.14 32.89 -33.72
CA GLN A 521 10.49 34.00 -34.43
C GLN A 521 10.69 33.92 -35.94
N ASN A 522 11.90 33.61 -36.42
CA ASN A 522 12.16 33.45 -37.85
C ASN A 522 11.42 32.26 -38.43
N TYR A 523 11.30 31.17 -37.67
CA TYR A 523 10.50 30.01 -38.06
C TYR A 523 9.02 30.42 -38.25
N SER A 524 8.46 31.11 -37.27
CA SER A 524 7.07 31.57 -37.32
C SER A 524 6.79 32.47 -38.53
N VAL A 525 7.70 33.43 -38.81
CA VAL A 525 7.62 34.29 -39.99
C VAL A 525 7.66 33.49 -41.29
N ALA A 526 8.66 32.60 -41.44
CA ALA A 526 8.80 31.78 -42.64
C ALA A 526 7.57 30.88 -42.89
N ARG A 527 6.96 30.35 -41.81
CA ARG A 527 5.72 29.58 -41.90
C ARG A 527 4.54 30.43 -42.35
N ASN A 528 4.47 31.69 -41.92
CA ASN A 528 3.42 32.63 -42.32
C ASN A 528 3.57 33.08 -43.79
N ASP A 529 4.80 33.09 -44.31
CA ASP A 529 5.13 33.28 -45.74
C ASP A 529 4.90 32.00 -46.59
N LEU A 530 4.11 31.06 -46.07
CA LEU A 530 3.72 29.81 -46.72
C LEU A 530 4.87 28.83 -47.00
N MET A 531 6.03 28.97 -46.33
CA MET A 531 7.08 27.94 -46.41
C MET A 531 6.64 26.64 -45.71
N GLY A 532 7.09 25.51 -46.27
CA GLY A 532 6.91 24.20 -45.65
C GLY A 532 7.58 24.13 -44.26
N PRO A 533 7.10 23.28 -43.34
CA PRO A 533 7.65 23.19 -41.98
C PRO A 533 9.16 22.92 -41.93
N GLU A 534 9.68 22.08 -42.82
CA GLU A 534 11.10 21.73 -42.84
C GLU A 534 11.97 22.87 -43.40
N ASP A 535 11.54 23.48 -44.50
CA ASP A 535 12.22 24.63 -45.11
C ASP A 535 12.27 25.84 -44.16
N ALA A 536 11.18 26.09 -43.44
CA ALA A 536 11.09 27.15 -42.44
C ALA A 536 12.08 26.90 -41.28
N LEU A 537 12.29 25.64 -40.86
CA LEU A 537 13.28 25.31 -39.81
C LEU A 537 14.71 25.54 -40.29
N ILE A 538 15.01 25.18 -41.54
CA ILE A 538 16.32 25.42 -42.15
C ILE A 538 16.57 26.92 -42.29
N TYR A 539 15.59 27.66 -42.82
CA TYR A 539 15.66 29.11 -42.94
C TYR A 539 15.91 29.77 -41.57
N ALA A 540 15.12 29.42 -40.56
CA ALA A 540 15.27 29.94 -39.21
C ALA A 540 16.65 29.64 -38.61
N ALA A 541 17.19 28.44 -38.83
CA ALA A 541 18.51 28.06 -38.38
C ALA A 541 19.61 28.88 -39.07
N GLN A 542 19.46 29.19 -40.36
CA GLN A 542 20.39 30.06 -41.09
C GLN A 542 20.37 31.49 -40.56
N GLN A 543 19.19 32.03 -40.27
CA GLN A 543 19.04 33.38 -39.70
C GLN A 543 19.66 33.47 -38.31
N ALA A 544 19.34 32.52 -37.41
CA ALA A 544 19.83 32.51 -36.03
C ALA A 544 21.35 32.31 -35.89
N ASN A 545 22.03 31.86 -36.94
CA ASN A 545 23.48 31.68 -36.97
C ASN A 545 24.22 32.78 -37.76
N ARG A 546 23.54 33.87 -38.18
CA ARG A 546 24.20 35.03 -38.79
C ARG A 546 25.24 35.63 -37.86
N THR A 547 26.37 36.05 -38.44
CA THR A 547 27.43 36.74 -37.67
C THR A 547 26.95 38.13 -37.21
N PRO A 548 27.52 38.72 -36.15
CA PRO A 548 27.18 40.07 -35.72
C PRO A 548 27.29 41.10 -36.86
N THR A 549 28.28 40.97 -37.74
CA THR A 549 28.46 41.83 -38.92
C THR A 549 27.32 41.66 -39.92
N GLN A 550 26.87 40.43 -40.17
CA GLN A 550 25.72 40.17 -41.05
C GLN A 550 24.41 40.71 -40.46
N ARG A 551 24.23 40.64 -39.14
CA ARG A 551 23.07 41.23 -38.46
C ARG A 551 23.08 42.76 -38.51
N ALA A 552 24.25 43.39 -38.37
CA ALA A 552 24.39 44.83 -38.46
C ALA A 552 23.99 45.37 -39.85
N LEU A 553 24.21 44.59 -40.91
CA LEU A 553 23.77 44.91 -42.27
C LEU A 553 22.25 44.81 -42.47
N GLY A 554 21.53 44.11 -41.57
CA GLY A 554 20.07 44.01 -41.58
C GLY A 554 19.35 45.10 -40.77
N LYS A 555 20.09 45.99 -40.10
CA LYS A 555 19.48 47.14 -39.40
C LYS A 555 18.98 48.17 -40.41
N LEU A 556 17.89 48.84 -40.06
CA LEU A 556 17.35 49.92 -40.88
C LEU A 556 18.34 51.09 -40.92
N SER A 557 18.37 51.80 -42.05
CA SER A 557 19.08 53.08 -42.11
C SER A 557 18.42 54.07 -41.13
N PRO A 558 19.15 55.07 -40.59
CA PRO A 558 18.56 56.05 -39.67
C PRO A 558 17.31 56.74 -40.23
N ASP A 559 17.29 57.02 -41.53
CA ASP A 559 16.15 57.67 -42.20
C ASP A 559 14.95 56.72 -42.32
N ASP A 560 15.18 55.47 -42.72
CA ASP A 560 14.12 54.45 -42.80
C ASP A 560 13.53 54.12 -41.42
N LEU A 561 14.40 54.06 -40.41
CA LEU A 561 14.02 53.80 -39.03
C LEU A 561 13.13 54.94 -38.49
N ALA A 562 13.48 56.20 -38.78
CA ALA A 562 12.68 57.36 -38.38
C ALA A 562 11.32 57.40 -39.11
N ASP A 563 11.30 57.13 -40.42
CA ASP A 563 10.08 57.07 -41.22
C ASP A 563 9.13 55.96 -40.76
N ASP A 564 9.65 54.75 -40.52
CA ASP A 564 8.84 53.63 -40.02
C ASP A 564 8.33 53.85 -38.61
N THR A 565 9.16 54.42 -37.73
CA THR A 565 8.73 54.78 -36.37
C THR A 565 7.54 55.72 -36.40
N LYS A 566 7.61 56.76 -37.26
CA LYS A 566 6.52 57.70 -37.46
C LYS A 566 5.26 57.02 -38.02
N LYS A 567 5.42 56.11 -38.97
CA LYS A 567 4.29 55.33 -39.52
C LYS A 567 3.61 54.44 -38.47
N VAL A 568 4.39 53.77 -37.62
CA VAL A 568 3.87 52.92 -36.53
C VAL A 568 3.12 53.75 -35.49
N LEU A 569 3.69 54.87 -35.05
CA LEU A 569 3.05 55.70 -34.03
C LEU A 569 1.79 56.40 -34.56
N ASN A 570 1.82 56.86 -35.82
CA ASN A 570 0.66 57.49 -36.46
C ASN A 570 -0.46 56.50 -36.84
N SER A 571 -0.18 55.20 -36.91
CA SER A 571 -1.19 54.18 -37.21
C SER A 571 -1.96 53.72 -35.97
N LEU A 572 -1.53 54.12 -34.78
CA LEU A 572 -2.29 53.93 -33.55
C LEU A 572 -3.40 54.99 -33.50
N ASP A 573 -4.63 54.54 -33.25
CA ASP A 573 -5.82 55.40 -33.09
C ASP A 573 -5.82 56.04 -31.68
N TYR A 574 -4.71 56.69 -31.33
CA TYR A 574 -4.50 57.38 -30.06
C TYR A 574 -4.40 58.89 -30.31
N ASP A 575 -4.99 59.69 -29.43
CA ASP A 575 -4.92 61.15 -29.47
C ASP A 575 -3.57 61.66 -28.89
N ALA A 576 -2.78 60.76 -28.31
CA ALA A 576 -1.46 61.03 -27.75
C ALA A 576 -0.42 61.38 -28.83
N GLY A 577 0.25 62.53 -28.66
CA GLY A 577 1.42 62.88 -29.49
C GLY A 577 2.62 61.96 -29.22
N PRO A 578 3.50 61.73 -30.21
CA PRO A 578 4.67 60.86 -30.05
C PRO A 578 5.57 61.38 -28.91
N SER A 579 5.91 60.49 -27.98
CA SER A 579 6.89 60.79 -26.92
C SER A 579 8.27 60.27 -27.34
N ARG A 580 9.33 60.91 -26.84
CA ARG A 580 10.71 60.47 -27.13
C ARG A 580 10.96 59.02 -26.69
N ASP A 581 10.35 58.60 -25.57
CA ASP A 581 10.52 57.24 -25.05
C ASP A 581 9.75 56.21 -25.90
N ASN A 582 8.56 56.56 -26.39
CA ASN A 582 7.79 55.71 -27.30
C ASN A 582 8.48 55.60 -28.66
N GLU A 583 9.03 56.70 -29.18
CA GLU A 583 9.86 56.68 -30.39
C GLU A 583 11.09 55.79 -30.21
N ALA A 584 11.85 55.96 -29.12
CA ALA A 584 13.03 55.15 -28.84
C ALA A 584 12.69 53.66 -28.70
N TRP A 585 11.57 53.34 -28.05
CA TRP A 585 11.09 51.97 -27.92
C TRP A 585 10.73 51.36 -29.28
N VAL A 586 9.96 52.07 -30.11
CA VAL A 586 9.58 51.61 -31.44
C VAL A 586 10.81 51.40 -32.31
N GLN A 587 11.78 52.32 -32.25
CA GLN A 587 13.05 52.20 -32.97
C GLN A 587 13.85 50.98 -32.51
N ASP A 588 13.91 50.71 -31.20
CA ASP A 588 14.59 49.53 -30.67
C ASP A 588 13.90 48.25 -31.12
N GLN A 589 12.57 48.16 -31.05
CA GLN A 589 11.83 46.98 -31.50
C GLN A 589 11.95 46.76 -33.01
N LEU A 590 11.85 47.82 -33.83
CA LEU A 590 12.06 47.73 -35.28
C LEU A 590 13.46 47.20 -35.59
N ASN A 591 14.50 47.78 -34.98
CA ASN A 591 15.87 47.31 -35.15
C ASN A 591 16.08 45.88 -34.64
N ASN A 592 15.43 45.51 -33.53
CA ASN A 592 15.52 44.16 -32.99
C ASN A 592 14.91 43.14 -33.96
N TYR A 593 13.73 43.43 -34.53
CA TYR A 593 13.10 42.53 -35.50
C TYR A 593 13.89 42.46 -36.82
N THR A 594 14.36 43.59 -37.36
CA THR A 594 15.11 43.57 -38.62
C THR A 594 16.52 42.98 -38.45
N ALA A 595 17.18 43.22 -37.31
CA ALA A 595 18.46 42.57 -36.98
C ALA A 595 18.34 41.05 -36.82
N ARG A 596 17.14 40.56 -36.44
CA ARG A 596 16.79 39.13 -36.42
C ARG A 596 16.47 38.57 -37.81
N GLY A 597 16.45 39.39 -38.85
CA GLY A 597 16.27 38.96 -40.24
C GLY A 597 14.88 39.17 -40.82
N LEU A 598 13.95 39.78 -40.07
CA LEU A 598 12.63 40.15 -40.61
C LEU A 598 12.78 41.29 -41.62
N ASP A 599 11.98 41.25 -42.68
CA ASP A 599 11.88 42.38 -43.61
C ASP A 599 11.22 43.59 -42.93
N ARG A 600 11.43 44.75 -43.53
CA ARG A 600 10.99 46.06 -43.01
C ARG A 600 9.47 46.12 -42.79
N ASP A 601 8.66 45.61 -43.72
CA ASP A 601 7.22 45.72 -43.65
C ASP A 601 6.63 44.77 -42.60
N THR A 602 7.16 43.55 -42.50
CA THR A 602 6.78 42.58 -41.47
C THR A 602 7.20 43.05 -40.08
N ALA A 603 8.41 43.58 -39.92
CA ALA A 603 8.86 44.16 -38.66
C ALA A 603 7.92 45.31 -38.23
N ARG A 604 7.57 46.21 -39.15
CA ARG A 604 6.63 47.31 -38.90
C ARG A 604 5.26 46.80 -38.46
N LYS A 605 4.71 45.81 -39.17
CA LYS A 605 3.42 45.20 -38.81
C LYS A 605 3.45 44.57 -37.43
N LYS A 606 4.50 43.82 -37.08
CA LYS A 606 4.64 43.20 -35.76
C LYS A 606 4.72 44.23 -34.63
N VAL A 607 5.50 45.30 -34.81
CA VAL A 607 5.57 46.36 -33.78
C VAL A 607 4.21 47.05 -33.61
N MET A 608 3.49 47.30 -34.72
CA MET A 608 2.15 47.87 -34.69
C MET A 608 1.14 46.94 -33.99
N ASP A 609 1.11 45.65 -34.33
CA ASP A 609 0.24 44.65 -33.69
C ASP A 609 0.56 44.52 -32.19
N LYS A 610 1.85 44.60 -31.82
CA LYS A 610 2.30 44.59 -30.42
C LYS A 610 1.77 45.81 -29.67
N LEU A 611 1.90 47.00 -30.23
CA LEU A 611 1.37 48.22 -29.62
C LEU A 611 -0.15 48.21 -29.55
N GLN A 612 -0.88 47.78 -30.58
CA GLN A 612 -2.34 47.76 -30.56
C GLN A 612 -2.90 46.81 -29.48
N ASN A 613 -2.21 45.71 -29.20
CA ASN A 613 -2.67 44.71 -28.23
C ASN A 613 -2.14 44.95 -26.80
N HIS A 614 -0.99 45.63 -26.66
CA HIS A 614 -0.26 45.78 -25.41
C HIS A 614 0.17 47.23 -25.18
N SER A 615 -0.68 48.17 -25.55
CA SER A 615 -0.54 49.56 -25.10
C SER A 615 -1.91 50.16 -24.87
N PHE A 616 -1.94 51.24 -24.11
CA PHE A 616 -3.13 52.06 -23.94
C PHE A 616 -2.71 53.51 -23.79
N GLU A 617 -3.64 54.41 -24.12
CA GLU A 617 -3.46 55.84 -23.88
C GLU A 617 -3.88 56.19 -22.45
N LEU A 618 -3.04 56.98 -21.78
CA LEU A 618 -3.35 57.59 -20.49
C LEU A 618 -2.89 59.04 -20.49
N ASN A 619 -3.84 59.97 -20.36
CA ASN A 619 -3.60 61.42 -20.33
C ASN A 619 -2.69 61.92 -21.48
N GLY A 620 -2.91 61.49 -22.72
CA GLY A 620 -2.13 61.93 -23.89
C GLY A 620 -0.73 61.33 -23.98
N LYS A 621 -0.48 60.20 -23.31
CA LYS A 621 0.74 59.39 -23.43
C LYS A 621 0.38 57.92 -23.66
N ILE A 622 1.11 57.28 -24.57
CA ILE A 622 0.99 55.84 -24.78
C ILE A 622 1.82 55.14 -23.71
N VAL A 623 1.18 54.26 -22.94
CA VAL A 623 1.83 53.38 -21.98
C VAL A 623 1.95 52.00 -22.63
N ILE A 624 3.18 51.51 -22.77
CA ILE A 624 3.46 50.22 -23.40
C ILE A 624 3.51 49.15 -22.29
N ASP A 625 2.67 48.12 -22.44
CA ASP A 625 2.60 46.97 -21.56
C ASP A 625 3.61 45.89 -21.98
N GLU A 626 4.76 45.88 -21.32
CA GLU A 626 5.74 44.79 -21.45
C GLU A 626 5.67 43.78 -20.29
N ASP A 627 5.02 44.16 -19.20
CA ASP A 627 5.08 43.43 -17.92
C ASP A 627 3.84 42.54 -17.72
N GLY A 628 2.89 42.51 -18.67
CA GLY A 628 1.67 41.72 -18.58
C GLY A 628 0.64 42.38 -17.67
N LEU A 629 0.42 43.66 -17.90
CA LEU A 629 -0.58 44.43 -17.21
C LEU A 629 -1.98 43.85 -17.46
N PRO A 630 -2.83 43.88 -16.44
CA PRO A 630 -4.19 43.39 -16.56
C PRO A 630 -5.04 44.32 -17.43
N LYS A 631 -6.13 43.83 -18.02
CA LYS A 631 -6.95 44.61 -18.97
C LYS A 631 -7.59 45.87 -18.40
N ASP A 632 -7.82 45.92 -17.09
CA ASP A 632 -8.32 47.06 -16.33
C ASP A 632 -7.21 48.01 -15.88
N ALA A 633 -5.94 47.76 -16.26
CA ALA A 633 -4.81 48.62 -15.94
C ALA A 633 -5.04 50.10 -16.28
N PRO A 634 -5.67 50.49 -17.41
CA PRO A 634 -5.96 51.91 -17.68
C PRO A 634 -6.76 52.57 -16.55
N GLU A 635 -7.79 51.89 -16.04
CA GLU A 635 -8.64 52.39 -14.95
C GLU A 635 -7.89 52.43 -13.61
N LEU A 636 -7.05 51.42 -13.34
CA LEU A 636 -6.24 51.36 -12.13
C LEU A 636 -5.19 52.47 -12.10
N PHE A 637 -4.55 52.72 -13.23
CA PHE A 637 -3.58 53.81 -13.38
C PHE A 637 -4.24 55.18 -13.32
N GLN A 638 -5.42 55.37 -13.91
CA GLN A 638 -6.20 56.60 -13.76
C GLN A 638 -6.47 56.89 -12.27
N ARG A 639 -6.89 55.88 -11.49
CA ARG A 639 -7.06 56.03 -10.03
C ARG A 639 -5.75 56.38 -9.33
N ALA A 640 -4.66 55.72 -9.69
CA ALA A 640 -3.34 56.02 -9.12
C ALA A 640 -2.89 57.46 -9.41
N LEU A 641 -3.14 57.96 -10.63
CA LEU A 641 -2.89 59.36 -11.00
C LEU A 641 -3.75 60.33 -10.18
N LYS A 642 -5.03 60.02 -10.00
CA LYS A 642 -5.94 60.82 -9.16
C LYS A 642 -5.48 60.90 -7.72
N ASP A 643 -5.02 59.78 -7.15
CA ASP A 643 -4.47 59.76 -5.79
C ASP A 643 -3.17 60.56 -5.70
N ALA A 644 -2.27 60.39 -6.68
CA ALA A 644 -1.03 61.17 -6.77
C ALA A 644 -1.32 62.68 -6.89
N PHE A 645 -2.31 63.08 -7.69
CA PHE A 645 -2.75 64.47 -7.79
C PHE A 645 -3.31 64.98 -6.46
N THR A 646 -4.11 64.17 -5.76
CA THR A 646 -4.68 64.54 -4.46
C THR A 646 -3.60 64.77 -3.40
N VAL A 647 -2.55 63.95 -3.41
CA VAL A 647 -1.46 64.02 -2.43
C VAL A 647 -0.43 65.10 -2.78
N PHE A 648 -0.02 65.18 -4.05
CA PHE A 648 1.13 65.98 -4.48
C PHE A 648 0.77 67.20 -5.34
N GLY A 649 -0.42 67.22 -5.97
CA GLY A 649 -0.77 68.20 -6.99
C GLY A 649 -0.60 69.65 -6.54
N LYS A 650 -1.12 69.99 -5.35
CA LYS A 650 -0.98 71.35 -4.79
C LYS A 650 0.46 71.68 -4.38
N ALA A 651 1.22 70.71 -3.87
CA ALA A 651 2.59 70.92 -3.39
C ALA A 651 3.58 71.11 -4.56
N GLU A 652 3.33 70.41 -5.67
CA GLU A 652 4.18 70.40 -6.86
C GLU A 652 3.71 71.39 -7.95
N GLY A 653 2.67 72.19 -7.68
CA GLY A 653 2.17 73.22 -8.61
C GLY A 653 1.45 72.65 -9.84
N ILE A 654 0.88 71.46 -9.74
CA ILE A 654 0.17 70.79 -10.83
C ILE A 654 -1.23 71.39 -11.00
N PRO A 655 -1.62 71.83 -12.20
CA PRO A 655 -2.91 72.49 -12.43
C PRO A 655 -4.10 71.52 -12.35
N ASP A 656 -3.96 70.30 -12.89
CA ASP A 656 -5.02 69.28 -12.94
C ASP A 656 -4.46 67.85 -13.03
N GLU A 657 -5.33 66.84 -12.87
CA GLU A 657 -4.96 65.42 -12.98
C GLU A 657 -4.44 65.05 -14.38
N SER A 658 -4.91 65.72 -15.43
CA SER A 658 -4.53 65.44 -16.83
C SER A 658 -3.11 65.90 -17.19
N ASP A 659 -2.50 66.74 -16.34
CA ASP A 659 -1.08 67.07 -16.40
C ASP A 659 -0.19 65.88 -16.01
N LEU A 660 -0.73 64.94 -15.23
CA LEU A 660 0.00 63.76 -14.79
C LEU A 660 -0.06 62.64 -15.82
N TYR A 661 1.05 61.94 -15.98
CA TYR A 661 1.13 60.75 -16.82
C TYR A 661 2.04 59.71 -16.16
N ILE A 662 2.07 58.52 -16.74
CA ILE A 662 2.84 57.40 -16.22
C ILE A 662 3.94 57.07 -17.20
N ASP A 663 5.12 56.81 -16.64
CA ASP A 663 6.29 56.38 -17.38
C ASP A 663 6.90 55.12 -16.76
N LYS A 664 7.56 54.30 -17.58
CA LYS A 664 8.18 53.07 -17.12
C LYS A 664 9.48 53.40 -16.38
N TYR A 665 9.59 52.93 -15.14
CA TYR A 665 10.79 53.12 -14.33
C TYR A 665 11.68 51.87 -14.33
N ALA A 666 11.06 50.71 -14.12
CA ALA A 666 11.69 49.39 -14.17
C ALA A 666 10.64 48.33 -14.54
N SER A 667 11.04 47.07 -14.74
CA SER A 667 10.06 46.00 -14.93
C SER A 667 9.12 45.89 -13.73
N GLY A 668 7.81 45.97 -13.99
CA GLY A 668 6.76 45.94 -12.97
C GLY A 668 6.67 47.19 -12.10
N GLN A 669 7.35 48.28 -12.47
CA GLN A 669 7.35 49.55 -11.74
C GLN A 669 7.23 50.75 -12.68
N TRP A 670 6.29 51.61 -12.36
CA TRP A 670 6.04 52.86 -13.06
C TRP A 670 6.25 54.05 -12.14
N ILE A 671 6.44 55.23 -12.71
CA ILE A 671 6.57 56.48 -11.97
C ILE A 671 5.58 57.52 -12.51
N VAL A 672 5.01 58.30 -11.60
CA VAL A 672 4.13 59.41 -11.99
C VAL A 672 4.97 60.63 -12.34
N MET A 673 4.77 61.09 -13.57
CA MET A 673 5.43 62.23 -14.17
C MET A 673 4.45 63.38 -14.35
N SER A 674 4.96 64.60 -14.41
CA SER A 674 4.17 65.80 -14.70
C SER A 674 4.65 66.45 -16.00
N LYS A 675 3.69 66.83 -16.86
CA LYS A 675 3.98 67.61 -18.08
C LYS A 675 4.47 69.01 -17.72
N THR A 676 3.87 69.66 -16.72
CA THR A 676 4.25 71.00 -16.27
C THR A 676 5.65 71.04 -15.65
N LYS A 677 6.01 70.04 -14.84
CA LYS A 677 7.35 69.96 -14.20
C LYS A 677 8.43 69.41 -15.14
N GLY A 678 8.04 68.64 -16.15
CA GLY A 678 8.98 67.93 -17.03
C GLY A 678 9.77 66.85 -16.29
N GLY A 679 9.21 66.27 -15.23
CA GLY A 679 9.90 65.33 -14.36
C GLY A 679 8.98 64.61 -13.35
N PRO A 680 9.53 63.71 -12.52
CA PRO A 680 8.73 62.96 -11.56
C PRO A 680 8.19 63.87 -10.44
N LEU A 681 6.98 63.59 -9.97
CA LEU A 681 6.36 64.33 -8.87
C LEU A 681 7.22 64.26 -7.60
N ASN A 682 7.63 63.05 -7.19
CA ASN A 682 8.60 62.81 -6.12
C ASN A 682 9.07 61.32 -6.17
N TYR A 683 10.16 60.94 -5.50
CA TYR A 683 10.63 59.54 -5.47
C TYR A 683 9.58 58.55 -4.89
N GLY A 684 8.64 59.04 -4.10
CA GLY A 684 7.51 58.26 -3.56
C GLY A 684 6.33 58.07 -4.51
N SER A 685 6.38 58.61 -5.73
CA SER A 685 5.31 58.49 -6.74
C SER A 685 5.46 57.26 -7.63
N ARG A 686 6.12 56.21 -7.11
CA ARG A 686 6.25 54.93 -7.80
C ARG A 686 4.98 54.12 -7.64
N ILE A 687 4.55 53.51 -8.72
CA ILE A 687 3.41 52.59 -8.77
C ILE A 687 3.99 51.22 -9.10
N GLY A 688 3.88 50.28 -8.17
CA GLY A 688 4.19 48.88 -8.41
C GLY A 688 2.94 48.06 -8.73
N LEU A 689 3.15 46.81 -9.16
CA LEU A 689 2.06 45.84 -9.34
C LEU A 689 1.21 45.65 -8.06
N ASN A 690 1.83 45.70 -6.87
CA ASN A 690 1.12 45.62 -5.60
C ASN A 690 0.18 46.82 -5.36
N ASP A 691 0.57 48.01 -5.81
CA ASP A 691 -0.25 49.21 -5.69
C ASP A 691 -1.48 49.12 -6.61
N LEU A 692 -1.28 48.63 -7.84
CA LEU A 692 -2.38 48.36 -8.78
C LEU A 692 -3.33 47.28 -8.24
N ALA A 693 -2.81 46.21 -7.65
CA ALA A 693 -3.61 45.16 -7.01
C ALA A 693 -4.43 45.70 -5.84
N LYS A 694 -3.84 46.61 -5.04
CA LYS A 694 -4.56 47.33 -3.97
C LYS A 694 -5.67 48.21 -4.55
N LYS A 695 -5.42 48.95 -5.63
CA LYS A 695 -6.43 49.76 -6.32
C LYS A 695 -7.58 48.91 -6.87
N ARG A 696 -7.28 47.73 -7.43
CA ARG A 696 -8.30 46.78 -7.86
C ARG A 696 -9.14 46.29 -6.69
N SER A 697 -8.51 45.94 -5.58
CA SER A 697 -9.21 45.49 -4.38
C SER A 697 -10.16 46.57 -3.84
N GLU A 698 -9.73 47.84 -3.87
CA GLU A 698 -10.57 48.99 -3.52
C GLU A 698 -11.78 49.09 -4.47
N MET A 699 -11.55 48.98 -5.79
CA MET A 699 -12.61 49.01 -6.80
C MET A 699 -13.63 47.87 -6.65
N GLN A 700 -13.17 46.64 -6.41
CA GLN A 700 -14.05 45.49 -6.17
C GLN A 700 -14.87 45.64 -4.89
N ARG A 701 -14.28 46.18 -3.82
CA ARG A 701 -15.00 46.48 -2.57
C ARG A 701 -16.09 47.51 -2.80
N GLU A 702 -15.81 48.56 -3.57
CA GLU A 702 -16.81 49.56 -3.96
C GLU A 702 -17.95 48.94 -4.77
N LEU A 703 -17.64 48.10 -5.78
CA LEU A 703 -18.63 47.37 -6.57
C LEU A 703 -19.49 46.44 -5.72
N THR A 704 -18.87 45.68 -4.82
CA THR A 704 -19.56 44.76 -3.93
C THR A 704 -20.47 45.52 -2.97
N ALA A 705 -19.99 46.62 -2.40
CA ALA A 705 -20.79 47.50 -1.54
C ALA A 705 -21.98 48.10 -2.31
N GLN A 706 -21.80 48.49 -3.58
CA GLN A 706 -22.90 48.98 -4.43
C GLN A 706 -23.93 47.88 -4.73
N HIS A 707 -23.47 46.67 -5.05
CA HIS A 707 -24.35 45.53 -5.27
C HIS A 707 -25.13 45.16 -4.00
N GLU A 708 -24.47 45.16 -2.85
CA GLU A 708 -25.10 44.86 -1.56
C GLU A 708 -26.09 45.96 -1.15
N ALA A 709 -25.75 47.23 -1.34
CA ALA A 709 -26.67 48.34 -1.14
C ALA A 709 -27.91 48.20 -2.04
N THR A 710 -27.73 47.79 -3.30
CA THR A 710 -28.84 47.54 -4.24
C THR A 710 -29.70 46.35 -3.78
N ARG A 711 -29.08 45.27 -3.31
CA ARG A 711 -29.79 44.10 -2.77
C ARG A 711 -30.59 44.44 -1.52
N VAL A 712 -30.00 45.19 -0.59
CA VAL A 712 -30.65 45.65 0.64
C VAL A 712 -31.82 46.57 0.28
N ALA A 713 -31.66 47.47 -0.68
CA ALA A 713 -32.73 48.31 -1.19
C ALA A 713 -33.90 47.49 -1.78
N ASP A 714 -33.61 46.46 -2.58
CA ASP A 714 -34.65 45.57 -3.15
C ASP A 714 -35.36 44.74 -2.07
N VAL A 715 -34.62 44.20 -1.10
CA VAL A 715 -35.21 43.48 0.05
C VAL A 715 -36.13 44.40 0.86
N ASN A 716 -35.69 45.63 1.14
CA ASN A 716 -36.50 46.62 1.85
C ASN A 716 -37.75 47.02 1.05
N ALA A 717 -37.64 47.19 -0.27
CA ALA A 717 -38.77 47.47 -1.15
C ALA A 717 -39.78 46.31 -1.17
N ARG A 718 -39.31 45.06 -1.23
CA ARG A 718 -40.16 43.85 -1.15
C ARG A 718 -40.85 43.73 0.20
N LYS A 719 -40.14 44.00 1.29
CA LYS A 719 -40.71 44.00 2.64
C LYS A 719 -41.82 45.06 2.76
N ALA A 720 -41.55 46.29 2.33
CA ALA A 720 -42.55 47.36 2.33
C ALA A 720 -43.78 47.03 1.45
N ALA A 721 -43.58 46.39 0.30
CA ALA A 721 -44.68 45.92 -0.55
C ALA A 721 -45.53 44.82 0.13
N ARG A 722 -44.87 43.87 0.80
CA ARG A 722 -45.52 42.81 1.56
C ARG A 722 -46.33 43.36 2.73
N ASP A 723 -45.77 44.32 3.48
CA ASP A 723 -46.43 44.96 4.62
C ASP A 723 -47.68 45.73 4.17
N LYS A 724 -47.61 46.45 3.04
CA LYS A 724 -48.79 47.12 2.44
C LYS A 724 -49.87 46.12 2.05
N LEU A 725 -49.49 45.00 1.42
CA LEU A 725 -50.43 43.98 0.99
C LEU A 725 -51.08 43.27 2.19
N TRP A 726 -50.30 42.99 3.23
CA TRP A 726 -50.81 42.44 4.50
C TRP A 726 -51.81 43.38 5.17
N SER A 727 -51.52 44.69 5.24
CA SER A 727 -52.46 45.68 5.75
C SER A 727 -53.78 45.68 4.97
N ALA A 728 -53.72 45.60 3.64
CA ALA A 728 -54.92 45.53 2.80
C ALA A 728 -55.73 44.23 3.05
N MET A 729 -55.05 43.11 3.28
CA MET A 729 -55.70 41.83 3.63
C MET A 729 -56.39 41.89 5.00
N GLU A 730 -55.78 42.57 5.96
CA GLU A 730 -56.36 42.74 7.30
C GLU A 730 -57.61 43.62 7.27
N ASP A 731 -57.62 44.69 6.47
CA ASP A 731 -58.81 45.52 6.23
C ASP A 731 -59.93 44.72 5.53
N ARG A 732 -59.56 43.84 4.59
CA ARG A 732 -60.48 42.91 3.92
C ARG A 732 -61.11 41.94 4.93
N ARG A 733 -60.30 41.34 5.80
CA ARG A 733 -60.72 40.43 6.88
C ARG A 733 -61.74 41.10 7.79
N ARG A 734 -61.44 42.33 8.25
CA ARG A 734 -62.37 43.14 9.06
C ARG A 734 -63.69 43.42 8.34
N THR A 735 -63.64 43.67 7.03
CA THR A 735 -64.85 43.87 6.21
C THR A 735 -65.70 42.60 6.13
N VAL A 736 -65.08 41.43 5.93
CA VAL A 736 -65.75 40.13 5.94
C VAL A 736 -66.43 39.89 7.29
N GLU A 737 -65.68 40.05 8.40
CA GLU A 737 -66.21 39.87 9.75
C GLU A 737 -67.39 40.81 10.07
N ALA A 738 -67.33 42.05 9.60
CA ALA A 738 -68.42 43.01 9.78
C ALA A 738 -69.71 42.55 9.06
N TRP A 739 -69.58 41.99 7.85
CA TRP A 739 -70.71 41.45 7.09
C TRP A 739 -71.23 40.13 7.64
N GLU A 740 -70.36 39.24 8.13
CA GLU A 740 -70.75 38.01 8.83
C GLU A 740 -71.53 38.34 10.12
N LYS A 741 -71.06 39.32 10.91
CA LYS A 741 -71.80 39.81 12.09
C LYS A 741 -73.16 40.42 11.72
N LYS A 742 -73.22 41.16 10.60
CA LYS A 742 -74.48 41.76 10.10
C LYS A 742 -75.45 40.68 9.63
N ASP A 743 -74.96 39.62 8.99
CA ASP A 743 -75.75 38.46 8.61
C ASP A 743 -76.29 37.72 9.83
N ALA A 744 -75.44 37.45 10.82
CA ALA A 744 -75.87 36.82 12.08
C ALA A 744 -76.98 37.61 12.80
N ARG A 745 -76.98 38.95 12.68
CA ARG A 745 -77.99 39.82 13.28
C ARG A 745 -79.29 39.91 12.48
N ARG A 746 -79.21 39.98 11.14
CA ARG A 746 -80.38 40.26 10.27
C ARG A 746 -80.96 39.01 9.61
N GLY A 747 -80.15 37.97 9.40
CA GLY A 747 -80.55 36.70 8.82
C GLY A 747 -81.13 36.76 7.41
N ASN A 748 -80.99 37.88 6.68
CA ASN A 748 -81.65 38.07 5.39
C ASN A 748 -80.77 37.59 4.24
N PHE A 749 -81.41 37.25 3.11
CA PHE A 749 -80.73 36.65 1.96
C PHE A 749 -79.57 37.52 1.43
N VAL A 750 -79.74 38.85 1.44
CA VAL A 750 -78.74 39.79 0.93
C VAL A 750 -77.50 39.82 1.83
N SER A 751 -77.66 39.89 3.15
CA SER A 751 -76.51 39.86 4.07
C SER A 751 -75.74 38.55 3.97
N ARG A 752 -76.44 37.42 3.84
CA ARG A 752 -75.84 36.09 3.70
C ARG A 752 -75.07 35.94 2.40
N TYR A 753 -75.65 36.39 1.29
CA TYR A 753 -74.99 36.35 -0.02
C TYR A 753 -73.72 37.21 -0.05
N VAL A 754 -73.80 38.44 0.47
CA VAL A 754 -72.66 39.36 0.51
C VAL A 754 -71.55 38.84 1.43
N ALA A 755 -71.88 38.38 2.64
CA ALA A 755 -70.90 37.80 3.56
C ALA A 755 -70.20 36.58 2.95
N LYS A 756 -70.95 35.64 2.37
CA LYS A 756 -70.40 34.44 1.72
C LYS A 756 -69.48 34.79 0.54
N ARG A 757 -69.88 35.75 -0.31
CA ARG A 757 -69.07 36.18 -1.46
C ARG A 757 -67.79 36.89 -1.04
N LEU A 758 -67.86 37.76 -0.03
CA LEU A 758 -66.69 38.43 0.52
C LEU A 758 -65.72 37.43 1.17
N ARG A 759 -66.23 36.43 1.90
CA ARG A 759 -65.43 35.37 2.49
C ARG A 759 -64.70 34.54 1.43
N GLN A 760 -65.41 34.12 0.38
CA GLN A 760 -64.81 33.37 -0.73
C GLN A 760 -63.72 34.18 -1.45
N ASN A 761 -63.97 35.47 -1.69
CA ASN A 761 -62.97 36.36 -2.29
C ASN A 761 -61.74 36.51 -1.39
N TYR A 762 -61.94 36.71 -0.08
CA TYR A 762 -60.85 36.81 0.89
C TYR A 762 -60.03 35.52 0.97
N GLU A 763 -60.67 34.35 1.01
CA GLU A 763 -59.99 33.05 1.05
C GLU A 763 -59.20 32.79 -0.24
N LYS A 764 -59.74 33.20 -1.39
CA LYS A 764 -59.02 33.13 -2.67
C LYS A 764 -57.81 34.07 -2.67
N GLU A 765 -57.98 35.33 -2.27
CA GLU A 765 -56.90 36.32 -2.15
C GLU A 765 -55.82 35.87 -1.15
N LEU A 766 -56.22 35.23 -0.04
CA LEU A 766 -55.30 34.68 0.98
C LEU A 766 -54.54 33.45 0.48
N SER A 767 -55.21 32.57 -0.28
CA SER A 767 -54.56 31.46 -0.97
C SER A 767 -53.52 31.96 -1.96
N ASP A 768 -53.86 32.97 -2.77
CA ASP A 768 -52.95 33.57 -3.74
C ASP A 768 -51.77 34.28 -3.06
N TYR A 769 -51.97 34.85 -1.86
CA TYR A 769 -50.88 35.42 -1.03
C TYR A 769 -49.93 34.36 -0.45
N ASN A 770 -50.47 33.22 -0.01
CA ASN A 770 -49.69 32.14 0.60
C ASN A 770 -48.95 31.28 -0.43
N GLN A 771 -49.26 31.42 -1.72
CA GLN A 771 -48.44 30.84 -2.76
C GLN A 771 -47.16 31.68 -2.93
N PRO A 772 -45.97 31.08 -2.78
CA PRO A 772 -44.71 31.81 -2.88
C PRO A 772 -44.64 32.50 -4.24
N PHE A 773 -44.43 33.81 -4.22
CA PHE A 773 -44.20 34.69 -5.37
C PHE A 773 -43.58 33.89 -6.53
N LYS A 774 -44.37 33.64 -7.58
CA LYS A 774 -43.78 33.29 -8.87
C LYS A 774 -42.87 34.45 -9.25
N PRO A 775 -41.56 34.24 -9.43
CA PRO A 775 -40.65 35.32 -9.76
C PRO A 775 -41.18 36.04 -11.00
N LEU A 776 -41.29 37.36 -10.94
CA LEU A 776 -41.49 38.16 -12.14
C LEU A 776 -40.36 37.80 -13.11
N PRO A 777 -40.65 37.61 -14.41
CA PRO A 777 -39.61 37.34 -15.39
C PRO A 777 -38.56 38.46 -15.28
N PRO A 778 -37.26 38.11 -15.34
CA PRO A 778 -36.20 39.09 -15.17
C PRO A 778 -36.43 40.25 -16.14
N LYS A 779 -36.48 41.48 -15.61
CA LYS A 779 -36.39 42.67 -16.46
C LYS A 779 -35.12 42.53 -17.28
N LYS A 780 -35.25 42.59 -18.61
CA LYS A 780 -34.13 42.51 -19.54
C LYS A 780 -32.99 43.39 -19.03
N PRO A 781 -31.74 42.90 -19.01
CA PRO A 781 -30.61 43.71 -18.59
C PRO A 781 -30.60 45.00 -19.39
N ILE A 782 -30.41 46.11 -18.66
CA ILE A 782 -30.16 47.43 -19.25
C ILE A 782 -28.96 47.23 -20.18
N LYS A 783 -29.16 47.50 -21.48
CA LYS A 783 -28.07 47.52 -22.44
C LYS A 783 -27.06 48.55 -21.95
N GLY A 784 -25.86 48.10 -21.60
CA GLY A 784 -24.71 48.98 -21.40
C GLY A 784 -24.47 49.83 -22.65
N PRO A 785 -23.75 50.96 -22.53
CA PRO A 785 -23.50 51.86 -23.63
C PRO A 785 -22.87 51.09 -24.80
N ARG A 786 -23.45 51.28 -25.99
CA ARG A 786 -22.98 50.69 -27.24
C ARG A 786 -21.56 51.17 -27.53
N GLY A 787 -20.56 50.32 -27.25
CA GLY A 787 -19.22 50.44 -27.80
C GLY A 787 -19.24 50.14 -29.29
N ILE A 788 -19.01 51.19 -30.07
CA ILE A 788 -18.45 51.29 -31.43
C ILE A 788 -18.34 49.95 -32.18
N GLY A 789 -19.28 49.72 -33.10
CA GLY A 789 -19.13 48.71 -34.14
C GLY A 789 -18.15 49.20 -35.20
N ARG A 790 -17.08 48.43 -35.44
CA ARG A 790 -16.32 48.50 -36.68
C ARG A 790 -17.17 47.87 -37.79
N SER A 791 -17.52 48.69 -38.78
CA SER A 791 -18.04 48.24 -40.06
C SER A 791 -16.91 47.61 -40.87
N THR A 792 -16.95 46.31 -41.11
CA THR A 792 -16.27 45.69 -42.25
C THR A 792 -17.30 45.53 -43.36
N GLN A 793 -17.30 46.48 -44.29
CA GLN A 793 -17.66 46.26 -45.69
C GLN A 793 -16.36 46.24 -46.47
N ASP A 794 -16.28 45.25 -47.37
CA ASP A 794 -15.21 44.85 -48.30
C ASP A 794 -13.97 44.14 -47.72
#